data_AF-A0A816WW26-F1
#
_entry.id   AF-A0A816WW26-F1
#
_cell.length_a   1.000
_cell.length_b   1.000
_cell.length_c   1.000
_cell.angle_alpha   90.00
_cell.angle_beta   90.00
_cell.angle_gamma   90.00
#
_symmetry.space_group_name_H-M   'P 1'
#
loop_
_entity.id
_entity.type
_entity.pdbx_description
1 polymer ?
#
loop_
_entity_poly.entity_id
_entity_poly.type
_entity_poly.pdbx_seq_one_letter_code
_entity_poly.pdbx_strand_id
1 'polypeptide(L)'
;MKKKSKHLYLPCLLTLFLALLRPTNGDARTRAVRITCSPQLERNETVYISNFVATWDKVLQQVQTNGFGVASTGSGPSSNYGLAQCYGDLSLNDCFLCYSEARANLPQCYPHNGGRVFLDGCFMRAENYSFFDEFKGPEDDVVCGGTTTRMRREEESFGEAVRLVVRNAVAAAPGNGGYARGASANAFVLANCWRSLSPESCKQCLEDASASVVSKCLPWSEGRAIHTGCFLRYSDHDFLNKIPRNRRSRGSVVVIVVSVLSSVFLFIVGIAVGVNISKHRTIEKKRRGPNDVEKMAKILTNSSLNFKYTTLEKATGSFDSANMLGQGGFGSVFKGVLPDGRDIAVKRLFFNNRHRAGDFYNEVNIISTVEHKNLVRLLGCSCSGPESILVYEHIQNKSLDRFIFDVNRGKTLDWQRRFVIIVGTAEGLVYLHEQSTVRIIHRDIKASNILLDSKFQAKIADFGLARSFQEDKSHISTAIAGTLGYMAPEYVVHGQLTEKVDVYSFGVLVLEIVTGKQITKSEMSEYLVTEAWKHFQSGDLEEIFDPNLNWKNHKDSIIIKKEIVRVVQIGLLCTQEIASLRPSMSKVLQMLKNKKEVLPLPSNPPFLDDKVMELTHVSNSTPPAYTSHATISQNSLYCR
;
A
#
# COMPACT_ATOMS: atom_id res chain seq x y z
N MET A 1 -44.87 -0.33 -31.53
CA MET A 1 -45.21 0.84 -30.69
C MET A 1 -45.49 0.40 -29.25
N LYS A 2 -44.63 0.73 -28.28
CA LYS A 2 -45.00 1.13 -26.90
C LYS A 2 -43.75 1.38 -26.02
N LYS A 3 -43.72 2.61 -25.49
CA LYS A 3 -43.03 3.12 -24.28
C LYS A 3 -41.50 3.02 -24.19
N LYS A 4 -40.81 3.98 -24.81
CA LYS A 4 -39.62 4.64 -24.24
C LYS A 4 -40.04 6.00 -23.70
N SER A 5 -39.91 6.21 -22.39
CA SER A 5 -39.72 7.51 -21.71
C SER A 5 -40.21 7.40 -20.26
N LYS A 6 -39.31 7.08 -19.32
CA LYS A 6 -39.49 7.29 -17.86
C LYS A 6 -38.16 7.35 -17.05
N HIS A 7 -37.03 7.72 -17.65
CA HIS A 7 -35.75 7.80 -16.89
C HIS A 7 -35.09 9.19 -16.85
N LEU A 8 -35.68 10.21 -17.47
CA LEU A 8 -35.05 11.54 -17.52
C LEU A 8 -35.26 12.39 -16.24
N TYR A 9 -36.20 12.00 -15.36
CA TYR A 9 -36.50 12.77 -14.14
C TYR A 9 -35.59 12.43 -12.95
N LEU A 10 -34.98 11.24 -12.93
CA LEU A 10 -34.15 10.77 -11.81
C LEU A 10 -32.79 11.50 -11.71
N PRO A 11 -32.08 11.80 -12.82
CA PRO A 11 -30.82 12.54 -12.77
C PRO A 11 -31.02 13.99 -12.32
N CYS A 12 -32.09 14.65 -12.80
CA CYS A 12 -32.40 16.03 -12.43
C CYS A 12 -32.81 16.19 -10.97
N LEU A 13 -33.50 15.21 -10.38
CA LEU A 13 -33.81 15.21 -8.95
C LEU A 13 -32.56 14.97 -8.10
N LEU A 14 -31.62 14.14 -8.57
CA LEU A 14 -30.36 13.87 -7.88
C LEU A 14 -29.42 15.09 -7.87
N THR A 15 -29.33 15.82 -8.98
CA THR A 15 -28.53 17.05 -9.07
C THR A 15 -29.13 18.18 -8.24
N LEU A 16 -30.45 18.30 -8.17
CA LEU A 16 -31.13 19.26 -7.28
C LEU A 16 -30.91 18.92 -5.79
N PHE A 17 -30.84 17.63 -5.44
CA PHE A 17 -30.58 17.17 -4.08
C PHE A 17 -29.11 17.35 -3.66
N LEU A 18 -28.16 17.12 -4.57
CA LEU A 18 -26.73 17.42 -4.37
C LEU A 18 -26.48 18.92 -4.24
N ALA A 19 -27.22 19.76 -4.96
CA ALA A 19 -27.14 21.21 -4.84
C ALA A 19 -27.68 21.75 -3.49
N LEU A 20 -28.47 20.96 -2.77
CA LEU A 20 -28.99 21.30 -1.42
C LEU A 20 -28.06 20.83 -0.28
N LEU A 21 -27.07 19.97 -0.57
CA LEU A 21 -26.05 19.57 0.39
C LEU A 21 -24.98 20.66 0.48
N ARG A 22 -25.07 21.52 1.49
CA ARG A 22 -23.95 22.41 1.84
C ARG A 22 -22.79 21.56 2.35
N PRO A 23 -21.56 21.71 1.83
CA PRO A 23 -20.40 21.02 2.37
C PRO A 23 -20.19 21.44 3.82
N THR A 24 -20.13 20.46 4.73
CA THR A 24 -19.62 20.67 6.08
C THR A 24 -18.10 20.67 5.98
N ASN A 25 -17.49 21.84 5.83
CA ASN A 25 -16.04 21.98 5.86
C ASN A 25 -15.54 21.60 7.27
N GLY A 26 -15.01 20.39 7.43
CA GLY A 26 -14.16 19.99 8.55
C GLY A 26 -12.71 19.91 8.07
N ASP A 27 -11.77 20.36 8.90
CA ASP A 27 -10.33 20.29 8.63
C ASP A 27 -9.68 19.33 9.65
N ALA A 28 -8.97 18.31 9.15
CA ALA A 28 -8.22 17.35 9.95
C ALA A 28 -6.94 17.94 10.55
N ARG A 29 -6.47 19.08 10.04
CA ARG A 29 -5.32 19.85 10.54
C ARG A 29 -4.06 18.98 10.72
N THR A 30 -3.64 18.36 9.62
CA THR A 30 -2.53 17.39 9.57
C THR A 30 -1.13 18.02 9.55
N ARG A 31 -1.03 19.36 9.59
CA ARG A 31 0.27 20.07 9.59
C ARG A 31 1.09 19.70 10.81
N ALA A 32 2.33 19.24 10.58
CA ALA A 32 3.29 18.99 11.64
C ALA A 32 3.73 20.28 12.32
N VAL A 33 3.55 20.33 13.64
CA VAL A 33 4.01 21.41 14.53
C VAL A 33 5.42 21.09 15.01
N ARG A 34 5.62 19.86 15.49
CA ARG A 34 6.93 19.37 15.93
C ARG A 34 6.98 17.85 15.99
N ILE A 35 8.14 17.31 15.65
CA ILE A 35 8.44 15.89 15.79
C ILE A 35 9.75 15.77 16.55
N THR A 36 9.77 14.94 17.59
CA THR A 36 10.92 14.77 18.47
C THR A 36 11.11 13.29 18.75
N CYS A 37 12.34 12.81 18.65
CA CYS A 37 12.66 11.41 18.88
C CYS A 37 13.37 11.24 20.22
N SER A 38 13.09 10.13 20.90
CA SER A 38 13.73 9.80 22.19
C SER A 38 15.25 9.74 22.03
N PRO A 39 16.07 10.20 22.98
CA PRO A 39 17.52 10.14 22.85
C PRO A 39 18.07 8.70 22.91
N GLN A 40 17.28 7.73 23.39
CA GLN A 40 17.73 6.35 23.56
C GLN A 40 17.52 5.52 22.29
N LEU A 41 18.55 4.79 21.89
CA LEU A 41 18.50 3.85 20.77
C LEU A 41 17.90 2.50 21.21
N GLU A 42 17.08 1.92 20.35
CA GLU A 42 16.62 0.54 20.51
C GLU A 42 17.73 -0.44 20.11
N ARG A 43 17.88 -1.53 20.87
CA ARG A 43 18.94 -2.55 20.63
C ARG A 43 18.41 -3.86 20.09
N ASN A 44 17.10 -4.13 20.20
CA ASN A 44 16.48 -5.36 19.72
C ASN A 44 15.37 -5.05 18.70
N GLU A 45 15.80 -4.83 17.46
CA GLU A 45 14.96 -4.35 16.36
C GLU A 45 13.76 -5.25 16.08
N THR A 46 13.96 -6.57 16.04
CA THR A 46 12.90 -7.53 15.68
C THR A 46 11.77 -7.54 16.71
N VAL A 47 12.11 -7.47 18.01
CA VAL A 47 11.13 -7.48 19.09
C VAL A 47 10.43 -6.12 19.20
N TYR A 48 11.18 -5.03 19.12
CA TYR A 48 10.61 -3.68 19.20
C TYR A 48 9.65 -3.39 18.05
N ILE A 49 10.01 -3.70 16.81
CA ILE A 49 9.12 -3.49 15.65
C ILE A 49 7.82 -4.29 15.80
N SER A 50 7.91 -5.55 16.26
CA SER A 50 6.73 -6.37 16.51
C SER A 50 5.83 -5.79 17.60
N ASN A 51 6.42 -5.34 18.72
CA ASN A 51 5.68 -4.70 19.82
C ASN A 51 5.07 -3.37 19.39
N PHE A 52 5.80 -2.56 18.62
CA PHE A 52 5.34 -1.28 18.07
C PHE A 52 4.10 -1.47 17.20
N VAL A 53 4.15 -2.38 16.20
CA VAL A 53 3.00 -2.65 15.32
C VAL A 53 1.79 -3.11 16.13
N ALA A 54 1.99 -4.05 17.07
CA ALA A 54 0.92 -4.57 17.90
C ALA A 54 0.30 -3.51 18.85
N THR A 55 1.12 -2.60 19.39
CA THR A 55 0.63 -1.47 20.21
C THR A 55 -0.22 -0.52 19.37
N TRP A 56 0.25 -0.10 18.19
CA TRP A 56 -0.47 0.85 17.35
C TRP A 56 -1.74 0.30 16.71
N ASP A 57 -1.84 -1.02 16.51
CA ASP A 57 -3.09 -1.64 16.09
C ASP A 57 -4.17 -1.60 17.20
N LYS A 58 -3.77 -1.76 18.46
CA LYS A 58 -4.67 -1.57 19.62
C LYS A 58 -5.09 -0.11 19.80
N VAL A 59 -4.16 0.83 19.63
CA VAL A 59 -4.45 2.27 19.71
C VAL A 59 -5.41 2.69 18.60
N LEU A 60 -5.20 2.21 17.37
CA LEU A 60 -6.05 2.53 16.22
C LEU A 60 -7.54 2.19 16.49
N GLN A 61 -7.82 1.01 17.04
CA GLN A 61 -9.19 0.59 17.35
C GLN A 61 -9.89 1.54 18.33
N GLN A 62 -9.15 2.06 19.31
CA GLN A 62 -9.68 3.00 20.30
C GLN A 62 -9.88 4.40 19.70
N VAL A 63 -8.91 4.89 18.90
CA VAL A 63 -9.01 6.21 18.25
C VAL A 63 -10.19 6.28 17.29
N GLN A 64 -10.48 5.22 16.54
CA GLN A 64 -11.62 5.17 15.62
C GLN A 64 -12.98 5.32 16.30
N THR A 65 -13.08 4.96 17.58
CA THR A 65 -14.34 5.01 18.33
C THR A 65 -14.46 6.28 19.16
N ASN A 66 -13.36 6.69 19.80
CA ASN A 66 -13.38 7.69 20.87
C ASN A 66 -12.42 8.87 20.65
N GLY A 67 -11.70 8.91 19.52
CA GLY A 67 -10.68 9.92 19.21
C GLY A 67 -9.47 9.93 20.13
N PHE A 68 -9.30 8.88 20.93
CA PHE A 68 -8.25 8.70 21.93
C PHE A 68 -7.95 7.21 22.09
N GLY A 69 -6.68 6.85 22.27
CA GLY A 69 -6.29 5.49 22.56
C GLY A 69 -4.95 5.41 23.26
N VAL A 70 -4.85 4.46 24.20
CA VAL A 70 -3.60 4.06 24.85
C VAL A 70 -3.45 2.55 24.79
N ALA A 71 -2.23 2.06 24.57
CA ALA A 71 -1.93 0.65 24.65
C ALA A 71 -0.48 0.41 25.00
N SER A 72 -0.18 -0.80 25.47
CA SER A 72 1.17 -1.30 25.60
C SER A 72 1.28 -2.74 25.08
N THR A 73 2.47 -3.08 24.58
CA THR A 73 2.82 -4.43 24.14
C THR A 73 4.29 -4.72 24.45
N GLY A 74 4.57 -5.96 24.84
CA GLY A 74 5.92 -6.40 25.20
C GLY A 74 6.24 -6.26 26.69
N SER A 75 7.46 -6.64 27.05
CA SER A 75 7.99 -6.54 28.41
C SER A 75 9.49 -6.21 28.36
N GLY A 76 10.01 -5.58 29.41
CA GLY A 76 11.42 -5.18 29.47
C GLY A 76 11.76 -4.00 28.54
N PRO A 77 13.04 -3.84 28.16
CA PRO A 77 13.53 -2.63 27.47
C PRO A 77 12.96 -2.40 26.07
N SER A 78 12.41 -3.45 25.44
CA SER A 78 11.78 -3.42 24.12
C SER A 78 10.25 -3.37 24.19
N SER A 79 9.66 -3.12 25.36
CA SER A 79 8.23 -2.82 25.46
C SER A 79 7.91 -1.53 24.71
N ASN A 80 6.70 -1.43 24.18
CA ASN A 80 6.24 -0.23 23.49
C ASN A 80 4.91 0.25 24.10
N TYR A 81 4.94 1.44 24.66
CA TYR A 81 3.79 2.18 25.18
C TYR A 81 3.41 3.24 24.15
N GLY A 82 2.15 3.29 23.74
CA GLY A 82 1.65 4.21 22.73
C GLY A 82 0.43 4.98 23.22
N LEU A 83 0.40 6.28 22.95
CA LEU A 83 -0.74 7.17 23.16
C LEU A 83 -1.02 7.95 21.87
N ALA A 84 -2.28 8.00 21.45
CA ALA A 84 -2.72 8.96 20.43
C ALA A 84 -4.02 9.64 20.86
N GLN A 85 -4.11 10.94 20.57
CA GLN A 85 -5.29 11.73 20.88
C GLN A 85 -5.54 12.81 19.83
N CYS A 86 -6.76 12.89 19.35
CA CYS A 86 -7.24 14.01 18.53
C CYS A 86 -7.73 15.15 19.43
N TYR A 87 -7.59 16.38 18.96
CA TYR A 87 -8.15 17.53 19.66
C TYR A 87 -9.67 17.56 19.56
N GLY A 88 -10.34 18.00 20.62
CA GLY A 88 -11.77 17.74 20.85
C GLY A 88 -12.78 18.35 19.85
N ASP A 89 -12.38 19.21 18.93
CA ASP A 89 -13.24 19.70 17.83
C ASP A 89 -13.14 18.91 16.53
N LEU A 90 -12.27 17.89 16.43
CA LEU A 90 -12.26 17.00 15.27
C LEU A 90 -13.48 16.08 15.28
N SER A 91 -14.09 15.90 14.11
CA SER A 91 -15.03 14.78 13.90
C SER A 91 -14.26 13.45 13.98
N LEU A 92 -14.95 12.32 14.20
CA LEU A 92 -14.28 11.01 14.20
C LEU A 92 -13.54 10.73 12.87
N ASN A 93 -14.07 11.24 11.75
CA ASN A 93 -13.44 11.10 10.44
C ASN A 93 -12.17 11.96 10.33
N ASP A 94 -12.24 13.23 10.72
CA ASP A 94 -11.09 14.14 10.70
C ASP A 94 -10.00 13.67 11.69
N CYS A 95 -10.43 13.14 12.83
CA CYS A 95 -9.56 12.50 13.81
C CYS A 95 -8.81 11.30 13.22
N PHE A 96 -9.51 10.43 12.50
CA PHE A 96 -8.88 9.29 11.84
C PHE A 96 -7.86 9.73 10.78
N LEU A 97 -8.14 10.80 10.02
CA LEU A 97 -7.19 11.36 9.06
C LEU A 97 -5.95 11.94 9.75
N CYS A 98 -6.13 12.72 10.83
CA CYS A 98 -5.00 13.24 11.61
C CYS A 98 -4.16 12.12 12.25
N TYR A 99 -4.82 11.12 12.83
CA TYR A 99 -4.16 9.94 13.39
C TYR A 99 -3.31 9.21 12.34
N SER A 100 -3.84 9.05 11.13
CA SER A 100 -3.16 8.36 10.03
C SER A 100 -1.88 9.10 9.62
N GLU A 101 -1.95 10.44 9.55
CA GLU A 101 -0.77 11.28 9.31
C GLU A 101 0.27 11.14 10.45
N ALA A 102 -0.17 11.24 11.70
CA ALA A 102 0.74 11.12 12.85
C ALA A 102 1.41 9.73 12.90
N ARG A 103 0.66 8.66 12.58
CA ARG A 103 1.17 7.27 12.49
C ARG A 103 2.19 7.11 11.36
N ALA A 104 2.02 7.80 10.24
CA ALA A 104 2.98 7.78 9.14
C ALA A 104 4.29 8.51 9.48
N ASN A 105 4.22 9.50 10.37
CA ASN A 105 5.38 10.27 10.82
C ASN A 105 6.20 9.56 11.90
N LEU A 106 5.58 8.85 12.83
CA LEU A 106 6.29 8.26 13.97
C LEU A 106 7.46 7.30 13.61
N PRO A 107 7.40 6.48 12.54
CA PRO A 107 8.50 5.61 12.11
C PRO A 107 9.80 6.35 11.78
N GLN A 108 9.77 7.65 11.47
CA GLN A 108 10.98 8.43 11.21
C GLN A 108 11.91 8.56 12.43
N CYS A 109 11.40 8.26 13.64
CA CYS A 109 12.21 8.20 14.85
C CYS A 109 13.00 6.91 15.01
N TYR A 110 12.84 5.92 14.15
CA TYR A 110 13.73 4.75 14.17
C TYR A 110 15.18 5.16 13.81
N PRO A 111 16.24 4.67 14.50
CA PRO A 111 16.29 3.56 15.47
C PRO A 111 16.11 3.96 16.96
N HIS A 112 15.52 5.12 17.25
CA HIS A 112 15.19 5.51 18.62
C HIS A 112 14.00 4.71 19.17
N ASN A 113 14.01 4.46 20.47
CA ASN A 113 13.01 3.64 21.17
C ASN A 113 11.69 4.38 21.49
N GLY A 114 11.54 5.59 20.97
CA GLY A 114 10.39 6.45 21.25
C GLY A 114 10.40 7.72 20.41
N GLY A 115 9.27 8.43 20.44
CA GLY A 115 9.09 9.69 19.74
C GLY A 115 7.74 10.32 20.02
N ARG A 116 7.65 11.63 19.73
CA ARG A 116 6.50 12.50 19.93
C ARG A 116 6.20 13.22 18.61
N VAL A 117 4.94 13.19 18.20
CA VAL A 117 4.45 13.87 16.99
C VAL A 117 3.31 14.80 17.41
N PHE A 118 3.53 16.10 17.30
CA PHE A 118 2.52 17.14 17.47
C PHE A 118 2.07 17.61 16.09
N LEU A 119 0.82 17.35 15.74
CA LEU A 119 0.13 17.96 14.60
C LEU A 119 -0.83 19.04 15.11
N ASP A 120 -1.29 19.90 14.20
CA ASP A 120 -2.27 20.95 14.52
C ASP A 120 -3.67 20.39 14.88
N GLY A 121 -3.95 19.12 14.60
CA GLY A 121 -5.21 18.43 14.92
C GLY A 121 -5.11 17.29 15.93
N CYS A 122 -3.91 16.74 16.20
CA CYS A 122 -3.74 15.57 17.06
C CYS A 122 -2.30 15.41 17.55
N PHE A 123 -2.14 14.54 18.54
CA PHE A 123 -0.88 14.20 19.19
C PHE A 123 -0.66 12.68 19.22
N MET A 124 0.59 12.26 19.09
CA MET A 124 1.01 10.88 19.20
C MET A 124 2.35 10.77 19.96
N ARG A 125 2.46 9.81 20.87
CA ARG A 125 3.70 9.50 21.60
C ARG A 125 3.91 7.99 21.71
N ALA A 126 5.14 7.55 21.43
CA ALA A 126 5.64 6.22 21.75
C ALA A 126 6.85 6.32 22.68
N GLU A 127 6.95 5.43 23.65
CA GLU A 127 8.14 5.25 24.48
C GLU A 127 8.27 3.78 24.90
N ASN A 128 9.41 3.42 25.48
CA ASN A 128 9.63 2.09 26.07
C ASN A 128 9.32 1.99 27.57
N TYR A 129 8.71 3.02 28.16
CA TYR A 129 8.23 3.04 29.55
C TYR A 129 6.81 3.62 29.61
N SER A 130 6.12 3.39 30.72
CA SER A 130 4.78 3.96 30.94
C SER A 130 4.88 5.45 31.25
N PHE A 131 4.42 6.30 30.32
CA PHE A 131 4.41 7.76 30.44
C PHE A 131 3.00 8.35 30.60
N PHE A 132 1.96 7.53 30.72
CA PHE A 132 0.57 7.98 30.61
C PHE A 132 0.15 9.03 31.67
N ASP A 133 0.85 9.07 32.80
CA ASP A 133 0.60 10.02 33.90
C ASP A 133 1.54 11.24 33.88
N GLU A 134 2.47 11.31 32.91
CA GLU A 134 3.40 12.44 32.78
C GLU A 134 2.69 13.67 32.20
N PHE A 135 2.61 14.73 32.99
CA PHE A 135 2.00 16.00 32.58
C PHE A 135 3.00 17.14 32.36
N LYS A 136 4.26 16.96 32.78
CA LYS A 136 5.34 17.95 32.69
C LYS A 136 6.64 17.27 32.32
N GLY A 137 7.46 17.91 31.48
CA GLY A 137 8.74 17.35 31.04
C GLY A 137 9.75 18.39 30.58
N PRO A 138 11.03 17.99 30.42
CA PRO A 138 12.11 18.89 29.99
C PRO A 138 11.97 19.37 28.54
N GLU A 139 11.13 18.71 27.74
CA GLU A 139 10.87 19.04 26.33
C GLU A 139 9.70 20.02 26.14
N ASP A 140 9.09 20.49 27.24
CA ASP A 140 7.96 21.42 27.19
C ASP A 140 8.39 22.74 26.57
N ASP A 141 7.76 23.12 25.45
CA ASP A 141 8.18 24.29 24.68
C ASP A 141 7.01 24.99 23.99
N VAL A 142 7.31 26.10 23.31
CA VAL A 142 6.36 26.90 22.52
C VAL A 142 6.85 27.07 21.08
N VAL A 143 5.91 27.14 20.13
CA VAL A 143 6.16 27.51 18.73
C VAL A 143 5.33 28.76 18.43
N CYS A 144 6.00 29.85 18.08
CA CYS A 144 5.36 31.11 17.70
C CYS A 144 5.43 31.29 16.17
N GLY A 145 4.44 31.93 15.56
CA GLY A 145 4.39 32.11 14.11
C GLY A 145 3.44 33.23 13.68
N GLY A 146 3.59 33.68 12.43
CA GLY A 146 2.79 34.75 11.82
C GLY A 146 3.38 36.16 11.99
N THR A 147 3.71 36.84 10.89
CA THR A 147 4.25 38.21 10.91
C THR A 147 3.16 39.22 11.24
N THR A 148 3.35 40.03 12.27
CA THR A 148 2.45 41.14 12.60
C THR A 148 2.67 42.29 11.61
N THR A 149 1.76 42.47 10.65
CA THR A 149 1.62 43.72 9.87
C THR A 149 0.59 44.67 10.49
N ARG A 150 0.25 44.50 11.78
CA ARG A 150 -0.81 45.26 12.45
C ARG A 150 -0.28 46.53 13.13
N MET A 151 -1.11 47.57 13.19
CA MET A 151 -0.79 48.80 13.91
C MET A 151 -0.69 48.51 15.43
N ARG A 152 0.21 49.19 16.16
CA ARG A 152 0.48 48.98 17.60
C ARG A 152 -0.78 48.94 18.51
N ARG A 153 -1.82 49.72 18.19
CA ARG A 153 -3.12 49.70 18.91
C ARG A 153 -3.91 48.40 18.70
N GLU A 154 -3.83 47.80 17.51
CA GLU A 154 -4.50 46.54 17.19
C GLU A 154 -3.73 45.34 17.77
N GLU A 155 -2.41 45.45 17.94
CA GLU A 155 -1.57 44.48 18.64
C GLU A 155 -1.89 44.40 20.15
N GLU A 156 -2.03 45.54 20.83
CA GLU A 156 -2.44 45.58 22.25
C GLU A 156 -3.83 44.96 22.46
N SER A 157 -4.79 45.32 21.59
CA SER A 157 -6.15 44.77 21.60
C SER A 157 -6.19 43.25 21.34
N PHE A 158 -5.37 42.75 20.40
CA PHE A 158 -5.26 41.31 20.16
C PHE A 158 -4.63 40.57 21.33
N GLY A 159 -3.55 41.10 21.92
CA GLY A 159 -2.90 40.48 23.07
C GLY A 159 -3.81 40.36 24.29
N GLU A 160 -4.65 41.36 24.57
CA GLU A 160 -5.68 41.28 25.61
C GLU A 160 -6.75 40.23 25.30
N ALA A 161 -7.21 40.18 24.05
CA ALA A 161 -8.17 39.18 23.60
C ALA A 161 -7.62 37.76 23.74
N VAL A 162 -6.36 37.51 23.34
CA VAL A 162 -5.70 36.21 23.52
C VAL A 162 -5.62 35.85 25.01
N ARG A 163 -5.15 36.76 25.89
CA ARG A 163 -5.06 36.50 27.33
C ARG A 163 -6.40 36.09 27.94
N LEU A 164 -7.48 36.80 27.58
CA LEU A 164 -8.82 36.51 28.09
C LEU A 164 -9.33 35.15 27.59
N VAL A 165 -9.24 34.89 26.28
CA VAL A 165 -9.79 33.66 25.68
C VAL A 165 -8.97 32.43 26.10
N VAL A 166 -7.64 32.55 26.19
CA VAL A 166 -6.76 31.50 26.72
C VAL A 166 -7.11 31.16 28.15
N ARG A 167 -7.23 32.17 29.04
CA ARG A 167 -7.61 31.95 30.44
C ARG A 167 -8.93 31.20 30.57
N ASN A 168 -9.94 31.59 29.79
CA ASN A 168 -11.25 30.94 29.82
C ASN A 168 -11.21 29.49 29.32
N ALA A 169 -10.47 29.23 28.24
CA ALA A 169 -10.32 27.86 27.72
C ALA A 169 -9.58 26.96 28.73
N VAL A 170 -8.48 27.45 29.30
CA VAL A 170 -7.68 26.72 30.31
C VAL A 170 -8.51 26.38 31.55
N ALA A 171 -9.33 27.32 32.04
CA ALA A 171 -10.20 27.08 33.19
C ALA A 171 -11.32 26.06 32.90
N ALA A 172 -11.82 26.01 31.67
CA ALA A 172 -12.93 25.13 31.29
C ALA A 172 -12.50 23.70 30.91
N ALA A 173 -11.30 23.53 30.36
CA ALA A 173 -10.86 22.25 29.80
C ALA A 173 -10.86 21.07 30.79
N PRO A 174 -10.34 21.20 32.04
CA PRO A 174 -10.36 20.09 33.01
C PRO A 174 -11.77 19.56 33.33
N GLY A 175 -12.77 20.45 33.35
CA GLY A 175 -14.18 20.08 33.58
C GLY A 175 -14.89 19.48 32.37
N ASN A 176 -14.30 19.60 31.17
CA ASN A 176 -14.88 19.19 29.90
C ASN A 176 -14.11 18.03 29.25
N GLY A 177 -13.64 17.08 30.05
CA GLY A 177 -12.90 15.92 29.56
C GLY A 177 -11.51 16.27 29.01
N GLY A 178 -10.92 17.35 29.50
CA GLY A 178 -9.58 17.80 29.12
C GLY A 178 -9.52 18.70 27.90
N TYR A 179 -10.66 19.15 27.37
CA TYR A 179 -10.73 19.96 26.16
C TYR A 179 -11.60 21.21 26.35
N ALA A 180 -11.12 22.34 25.84
CA ALA A 180 -11.93 23.52 25.65
C ALA A 180 -11.45 24.36 24.47
N ARG A 181 -12.33 25.23 24.00
CA ARG A 181 -12.04 26.21 22.96
C ARG A 181 -12.69 27.54 23.28
N GLY A 182 -12.17 28.60 22.70
CA GLY A 182 -12.72 29.93 22.85
C GLY A 182 -12.51 30.77 21.60
N ALA A 183 -13.35 31.78 21.41
CA ALA A 183 -13.23 32.72 20.31
C ALA A 183 -13.64 34.12 20.78
N SER A 184 -12.94 35.14 20.29
CA SER A 184 -13.31 36.55 20.34
C SER A 184 -13.46 37.09 18.91
N ALA A 185 -13.59 38.41 18.75
CA ALA A 185 -13.66 39.05 17.43
C ALA A 185 -12.40 38.81 16.57
N ASN A 186 -11.24 38.60 17.21
CA ASN A 186 -9.94 38.56 16.54
C ASN A 186 -8.97 37.50 17.10
N ALA A 187 -9.39 36.63 18.03
CA ALA A 187 -8.56 35.58 18.61
C ALA A 187 -9.34 34.27 18.78
N PHE A 188 -8.75 33.17 18.34
CA PHE A 188 -9.29 31.82 18.42
C PHE A 188 -8.34 30.95 19.21
N VAL A 189 -8.85 30.15 20.13
CA VAL A 189 -8.06 29.34 21.06
C VAL A 189 -8.61 27.94 21.17
N LEU A 190 -7.70 26.98 21.29
CA LEU A 190 -7.96 25.60 21.65
C LEU A 190 -6.98 25.18 22.75
N ALA A 191 -7.49 24.52 23.78
CA ALA A 191 -6.72 23.95 24.89
C ALA A 191 -7.12 22.48 25.06
N ASN A 192 -6.14 21.60 25.10
CA ASN A 192 -6.37 20.16 25.19
C ASN A 192 -5.29 19.49 26.05
N CYS A 193 -5.66 18.78 27.12
CA CYS A 193 -4.75 17.90 27.85
C CYS A 193 -5.02 16.43 27.52
N TRP A 194 -4.07 15.54 27.80
CA TRP A 194 -4.23 14.12 27.51
C TRP A 194 -5.24 13.48 28.44
N ARG A 195 -6.14 12.67 27.87
CA ARG A 195 -7.22 12.00 28.61
C ARG A 195 -6.73 10.93 29.59
N SER A 196 -5.45 10.54 29.51
CA SER A 196 -4.82 9.67 30.50
C SER A 196 -4.52 10.39 31.82
N LEU A 197 -4.45 11.72 31.82
CA LEU A 197 -4.09 12.50 33.00
C LEU A 197 -5.24 12.67 33.99
N SER A 198 -4.89 12.84 35.26
CA SER A 198 -5.84 13.28 36.29
C SER A 198 -6.33 14.72 36.01
N PRO A 199 -7.52 15.12 36.50
CA PRO A 199 -8.01 16.49 36.37
C PRO A 199 -7.04 17.55 36.91
N GLU A 200 -6.31 17.24 38.00
CA GLU A 200 -5.33 18.14 38.60
C GLU A 200 -4.08 18.27 37.73
N SER A 201 -3.54 17.15 37.24
CA SER A 201 -2.39 17.13 36.32
C SER A 201 -2.71 17.84 34.99
N CYS A 202 -3.93 17.63 34.47
CA CYS A 202 -4.44 18.34 33.30
C CYS A 202 -4.49 19.85 33.52
N LYS A 203 -5.03 20.29 34.66
CA LYS A 203 -5.11 21.70 35.03
C LYS A 203 -3.73 22.34 35.12
N GLN A 204 -2.79 21.71 35.83
CA GLN A 204 -1.43 22.22 35.98
C GLN A 204 -0.70 22.32 34.64
N CYS A 205 -0.80 21.31 33.77
CA CYS A 205 -0.20 21.38 32.44
C CYS A 205 -0.75 22.56 31.63
N LEU A 206 -2.07 22.75 31.61
CA LEU A 206 -2.69 23.83 30.84
C LEU A 206 -2.37 25.22 31.41
N GLU A 207 -2.24 25.35 32.73
CA GLU A 207 -1.79 26.58 33.38
C GLU A 207 -0.34 26.92 32.97
N ASP A 208 0.59 25.97 33.04
CA ASP A 208 1.99 26.13 32.60
C ASP A 208 2.09 26.43 31.08
N ALA A 209 1.32 25.72 30.25
CA ALA A 209 1.22 25.93 28.82
C ALA A 209 0.70 27.34 28.49
N SER A 210 -0.31 27.80 29.23
CA SER A 210 -0.89 29.13 29.04
C SER A 210 0.07 30.25 29.44
N ALA A 211 0.78 30.10 30.56
CA ALA A 211 1.76 31.07 31.03
C ALA A 211 2.93 31.19 30.03
N SER A 212 3.43 30.06 29.53
CA SER A 212 4.54 30.02 28.58
C SER A 212 4.17 30.58 27.21
N VAL A 213 3.03 30.22 26.64
CA VAL A 213 2.65 30.69 25.30
C VAL A 213 2.28 32.17 25.29
N VAL A 214 1.63 32.68 26.35
CA VAL A 214 1.27 34.10 26.46
C VAL A 214 2.50 34.98 26.67
N SER A 215 3.45 34.53 27.49
CA SER A 215 4.67 35.30 27.77
C SER A 215 5.69 35.28 26.63
N LYS A 216 5.83 34.15 25.92
CA LYS A 216 6.86 33.96 24.89
C LYS A 216 6.38 34.24 23.46
N CYS A 217 5.11 34.01 23.14
CA CYS A 217 4.61 34.16 21.78
C CYS A 217 3.86 35.45 21.49
N LEU A 218 3.32 36.18 22.47
CA LEU A 218 2.78 37.51 22.15
C LEU A 218 3.94 38.48 21.84
N PRO A 219 3.85 39.31 20.77
CA PRO A 219 2.64 39.65 20.00
C PRO A 219 2.41 38.85 18.69
N TRP A 220 3.12 37.75 18.44
CA TRP A 220 2.93 36.92 17.24
C TRP A 220 1.46 36.47 17.09
N SER A 221 0.98 36.43 15.85
CA SER A 221 -0.43 36.16 15.56
C SER A 221 -0.82 34.69 15.78
N GLU A 222 0.15 33.78 15.79
CA GLU A 222 -0.02 32.38 16.19
C GLU A 222 0.93 31.99 17.32
N GLY A 223 0.44 31.18 18.25
CA GLY A 223 1.25 30.56 19.29
C GLY A 223 0.74 29.15 19.60
N ARG A 224 1.66 28.21 19.78
CA ARG A 224 1.39 26.82 20.14
C ARG A 224 2.24 26.43 21.34
N ALA A 225 1.64 26.06 22.46
CA ALA A 225 2.33 25.35 23.54
C ALA A 225 2.27 23.85 23.25
N ILE A 226 3.44 23.22 23.20
CA ILE A 226 3.59 21.77 23.01
C ILE A 226 4.22 21.18 24.27
N HIS A 227 3.38 20.87 25.25
CA HIS A 227 3.81 20.36 26.54
C HIS A 227 3.61 18.85 26.63
N THR A 228 4.33 18.22 27.54
CA THR A 228 4.36 16.77 27.75
C THR A 228 2.96 16.23 28.03
N GLY A 229 2.12 16.97 28.76
CA GLY A 229 0.75 16.58 29.09
C GLY A 229 -0.37 17.25 28.29
N CYS A 230 -0.07 18.24 27.45
CA CYS A 230 -1.11 19.08 26.85
C CYS A 230 -0.63 19.90 25.64
N PHE A 231 -1.60 20.34 24.86
CA PHE A 231 -1.44 21.21 23.71
C PHE A 231 -2.35 22.42 23.85
N LEU A 232 -1.83 23.60 23.52
CA LEU A 232 -2.62 24.83 23.48
C LEU A 232 -2.24 25.61 22.23
N ARG A 233 -3.23 26.07 21.46
CA ARG A 233 -3.01 26.92 20.30
C ARG A 233 -3.87 28.18 20.38
N TYR A 234 -3.30 29.31 20.00
CA TYR A 234 -4.06 30.50 19.63
C TYR A 234 -3.69 30.95 18.21
N SER A 235 -4.62 31.65 17.56
CA SER A 235 -4.44 32.28 16.25
C SER A 235 -5.39 33.48 16.10
N ASP A 236 -5.05 34.41 15.23
CA ASP A 236 -5.96 35.45 14.75
C ASP A 236 -6.89 34.99 13.62
N HIS A 237 -6.64 33.81 13.05
CA HIS A 237 -7.49 33.15 12.07
C HIS A 237 -8.35 32.05 12.72
N ASP A 238 -9.60 31.91 12.30
CA ASP A 238 -10.49 30.86 12.78
C ASP A 238 -10.05 29.48 12.25
N PHE A 239 -9.38 28.71 13.12
CA PHE A 239 -8.96 27.34 12.84
C PHE A 239 -9.86 26.29 13.51
N LEU A 240 -10.94 26.70 14.19
CA LEU A 240 -11.79 25.80 14.94
C LEU A 240 -12.84 25.17 14.03
N ASN A 241 -13.03 23.85 14.15
CA ASN A 241 -14.10 23.18 13.42
C ASN A 241 -15.50 23.66 13.89
N LYS A 242 -16.46 23.75 12.97
CA LYS A 242 -17.79 24.27 13.28
C LYS A 242 -18.57 23.29 14.15
N ILE A 243 -19.06 23.75 15.31
CA ILE A 243 -20.03 22.97 16.11
C ILE A 243 -21.37 22.94 15.34
N PRO A 244 -22.00 21.77 15.18
CA PRO A 244 -23.38 21.68 14.69
C PRO A 244 -24.33 22.43 15.64
N ARG A 245 -24.76 23.64 15.28
CA ARG A 245 -25.75 24.38 16.08
C ARG A 245 -27.15 23.82 15.86
N ASN A 246 -27.67 23.09 16.84
CA ASN A 246 -29.11 22.84 16.97
C ASN A 246 -29.82 24.14 17.41
N ARG A 247 -30.12 25.05 16.45
CA ARG A 247 -31.03 26.19 16.70
C ARG A 247 -32.41 25.88 16.11
N ARG A 248 -33.36 25.53 16.99
CA ARG A 248 -34.81 25.57 16.71
C ARG A 248 -35.25 27.02 16.55
N SER A 249 -35.64 27.42 15.34
CA SER A 249 -36.59 28.52 15.07
C SER A 249 -37.01 28.48 13.61
N ARG A 250 -38.33 28.36 13.36
CA ARG A 250 -39.09 28.40 12.08
C ARG A 250 -38.68 27.46 10.93
N GLY A 251 -37.52 26.81 10.98
CA GLY A 251 -37.15 25.72 10.08
C GLY A 251 -37.90 24.42 10.35
N SER A 252 -38.63 24.29 11.47
CA SER A 252 -39.19 22.99 11.90
C SER A 252 -40.25 22.44 10.93
N VAL A 253 -41.04 23.25 10.24
CA VAL A 253 -42.03 22.74 9.28
C VAL A 253 -41.35 22.29 7.98
N VAL A 254 -40.39 23.07 7.48
CA VAL A 254 -39.60 22.69 6.30
C VAL A 254 -38.71 21.48 6.60
N VAL A 255 -38.12 21.41 7.80
CA VAL A 255 -37.34 20.26 8.26
C VAL A 255 -38.24 19.06 8.53
N ILE A 256 -39.48 19.21 9.00
CA ILE A 256 -40.42 18.08 9.12
C ILE A 256 -40.84 17.60 7.73
N VAL A 257 -41.17 18.48 6.78
CA VAL A 257 -41.55 18.08 5.42
C VAL A 257 -40.37 17.48 4.68
N VAL A 258 -39.18 18.08 4.76
CA VAL A 258 -37.95 17.55 4.17
C VAL A 258 -37.52 16.28 4.89
N SER A 259 -37.59 16.19 6.22
CA SER A 259 -37.26 14.95 6.93
C SER A 259 -38.28 13.86 6.66
N VAL A 260 -39.57 14.14 6.51
CA VAL A 260 -40.57 13.14 6.13
C VAL A 260 -40.35 12.71 4.69
N LEU A 261 -40.13 13.64 3.75
CA LEU A 261 -39.85 13.31 2.35
C LEU A 261 -38.50 12.61 2.19
N SER A 262 -37.47 12.99 2.95
CA SER A 262 -36.16 12.34 3.00
C SER A 262 -36.21 11.02 3.74
N SER A 263 -37.05 10.85 4.75
CA SER A 263 -37.27 9.57 5.44
C SER A 263 -38.04 8.62 4.55
N VAL A 264 -39.07 9.10 3.85
CA VAL A 264 -39.82 8.32 2.84
C VAL A 264 -38.90 8.00 1.67
N PHE A 265 -38.05 8.93 1.22
CA PHE A 265 -37.06 8.67 0.18
C PHE A 265 -35.97 7.71 0.66
N LEU A 266 -35.44 7.84 1.87
CA LEU A 266 -34.47 6.92 2.48
C LEU A 266 -35.10 5.58 2.84
N PHE A 267 -36.41 5.52 3.04
CA PHE A 267 -37.16 4.30 3.26
C PHE A 267 -37.48 3.63 1.92
N ILE A 268 -37.80 4.38 0.87
CA ILE A 268 -37.95 3.86 -0.50
C ILE A 268 -36.60 3.44 -1.06
N VAL A 269 -35.53 4.21 -0.83
CA VAL A 269 -34.15 3.86 -1.15
C VAL A 269 -33.69 2.75 -0.23
N GLY A 270 -34.08 2.71 1.03
CA GLY A 270 -33.76 1.64 1.98
C GLY A 270 -34.53 0.35 1.70
N ILE A 271 -35.71 0.42 1.09
CA ILE A 271 -36.46 -0.69 0.52
C ILE A 271 -35.90 -1.02 -0.86
N ALA A 272 -35.49 -0.08 -1.69
CA ALA A 272 -34.93 -0.36 -3.01
C ALA A 272 -33.54 -0.95 -2.89
N VAL A 273 -32.70 -0.42 -2.01
CA VAL A 273 -31.41 -0.92 -1.54
C VAL A 273 -31.64 -2.12 -0.65
N GLY A 274 -32.69 -2.21 0.14
CA GLY A 274 -33.01 -3.40 0.94
C GLY A 274 -33.49 -4.55 0.07
N VAL A 275 -34.22 -4.27 -1.01
CA VAL A 275 -34.63 -5.19 -2.08
C VAL A 275 -33.45 -5.44 -3.00
N ASN A 276 -32.57 -4.48 -3.26
CA ASN A 276 -31.40 -4.69 -4.10
C ASN A 276 -30.27 -5.35 -3.31
N ILE A 277 -30.16 -5.17 -1.99
CA ILE A 277 -29.27 -5.86 -1.05
C ILE A 277 -29.88 -7.18 -0.66
N SER A 278 -31.19 -7.36 -0.51
CA SER A 278 -31.77 -8.68 -0.33
C SER A 278 -31.76 -9.44 -1.65
N LYS A 279 -31.95 -8.79 -2.81
CA LYS A 279 -31.70 -9.38 -4.12
C LYS A 279 -30.21 -9.62 -4.34
N HIS A 280 -29.30 -8.73 -3.93
CA HIS A 280 -27.84 -8.90 -4.03
C HIS A 280 -27.30 -9.84 -2.95
N ARG A 281 -27.94 -10.01 -1.79
CA ARG A 281 -27.66 -10.99 -0.73
C ARG A 281 -28.37 -12.31 -0.98
N THR A 282 -29.44 -12.34 -1.75
CA THR A 282 -30.03 -13.57 -2.29
C THR A 282 -29.26 -14.00 -3.53
N ILE A 283 -28.70 -13.06 -4.30
CA ILE A 283 -27.73 -13.27 -5.38
C ILE A 283 -26.35 -13.58 -4.81
N GLU A 284 -25.92 -13.03 -3.68
CA GLU A 284 -24.67 -13.32 -2.98
C GLU A 284 -24.80 -14.55 -2.08
N LYS A 285 -25.95 -14.84 -1.48
CA LYS A 285 -26.24 -16.19 -0.94
C LYS A 285 -26.53 -17.20 -2.08
N LYS A 286 -26.85 -16.76 -3.30
CA LYS A 286 -26.72 -17.57 -4.53
C LYS A 286 -25.32 -17.48 -5.18
N ARG A 287 -24.36 -16.69 -4.69
CA ARG A 287 -22.98 -16.58 -5.23
C ARG A 287 -21.90 -16.93 -4.19
N ARG A 288 -22.28 -17.18 -2.94
CA ARG A 288 -21.49 -17.67 -1.78
C ARG A 288 -22.28 -18.69 -0.95
N GLY A 289 -23.51 -19.00 -1.35
CA GLY A 289 -24.19 -20.22 -0.92
C GLY A 289 -24.06 -21.29 -2.01
N PRO A 290 -24.88 -22.35 -1.98
CA PRO A 290 -24.63 -23.67 -2.56
C PRO A 290 -24.10 -23.69 -4.00
N ASN A 291 -24.31 -22.64 -4.80
CA ASN A 291 -23.74 -22.45 -6.12
C ASN A 291 -22.20 -22.46 -6.24
N ASP A 292 -21.39 -22.02 -5.27
CA ASP A 292 -19.91 -22.16 -5.39
C ASP A 292 -19.47 -23.60 -5.13
N VAL A 293 -20.11 -24.27 -4.18
CA VAL A 293 -19.91 -25.70 -3.89
C VAL A 293 -20.51 -26.56 -5.01
N GLU A 294 -21.61 -26.15 -5.62
CA GLU A 294 -22.30 -26.82 -6.74
C GLU A 294 -21.59 -26.54 -8.07
N LYS A 295 -21.04 -25.34 -8.27
CA LYS A 295 -20.14 -25.01 -9.40
C LYS A 295 -18.80 -25.72 -9.23
N MET A 296 -18.25 -25.84 -8.03
CA MET A 296 -17.09 -26.68 -7.74
C MET A 296 -17.41 -28.16 -7.92
N ALA A 297 -18.54 -28.65 -7.42
CA ALA A 297 -18.99 -30.01 -7.66
C ALA A 297 -19.11 -30.24 -9.16
N LYS A 298 -19.69 -29.28 -9.91
CA LYS A 298 -19.83 -29.33 -11.37
C LYS A 298 -18.50 -29.25 -12.11
N ILE A 299 -17.53 -28.44 -11.65
CA ILE A 299 -16.15 -28.43 -12.20
C ILE A 299 -15.51 -29.80 -11.90
N LEU A 300 -15.47 -30.22 -10.63
CA LEU A 300 -14.91 -31.49 -10.19
C LEU A 300 -15.54 -32.72 -10.87
N THR A 301 -16.85 -32.69 -11.15
CA THR A 301 -17.57 -33.78 -11.85
C THR A 301 -17.47 -33.68 -13.36
N ASN A 302 -17.47 -32.48 -13.96
CA ASN A 302 -17.44 -32.34 -15.42
C ASN A 302 -16.02 -32.39 -16.02
N SER A 303 -14.98 -32.06 -15.26
CA SER A 303 -13.59 -32.05 -15.75
C SER A 303 -12.70 -33.17 -15.20
N SER A 304 -13.25 -34.13 -14.44
CA SER A 304 -12.50 -35.26 -13.86
C SER A 304 -11.28 -34.88 -12.99
N LEU A 305 -11.25 -33.64 -12.49
CA LEU A 305 -10.11 -33.08 -11.74
C LEU A 305 -10.02 -33.59 -10.28
N ASN A 306 -10.87 -34.51 -9.83
CA ASN A 306 -10.91 -34.96 -8.44
C ASN A 306 -10.02 -36.19 -8.19
N PHE A 307 -8.94 -36.02 -7.44
CA PHE A 307 -8.09 -37.10 -6.96
C PHE A 307 -8.51 -37.55 -5.56
N LYS A 308 -8.56 -38.87 -5.33
CA LYS A 308 -8.71 -39.41 -3.96
C LYS A 308 -7.46 -39.09 -3.15
N TYR A 309 -7.64 -38.60 -1.92
CA TYR A 309 -6.54 -38.28 -1.00
C TYR A 309 -5.58 -39.45 -0.84
N THR A 310 -6.10 -40.65 -0.59
CA THR A 310 -5.32 -41.89 -0.42
C THR A 310 -4.48 -42.23 -1.64
N THR A 311 -4.89 -41.83 -2.85
CA THR A 311 -4.09 -42.02 -4.07
C THR A 311 -2.87 -41.09 -4.06
N LEU A 312 -3.05 -39.83 -3.64
CA LEU A 312 -1.96 -38.85 -3.58
C LEU A 312 -1.01 -39.12 -2.41
N GLU A 313 -1.55 -39.56 -1.27
CA GLU A 313 -0.76 -40.03 -0.13
C GLU A 313 0.14 -41.18 -0.55
N LYS A 314 -0.39 -42.23 -1.19
CA LYS A 314 0.42 -43.35 -1.71
C LYS A 314 1.42 -42.89 -2.78
N ALA A 315 1.00 -42.05 -3.72
CA ALA A 315 1.84 -41.57 -4.81
C ALA A 315 3.07 -40.79 -4.32
N THR A 316 2.97 -40.15 -3.16
CA THR A 316 4.04 -39.33 -2.56
C THR A 316 4.83 -40.07 -1.47
N GLY A 317 4.56 -41.35 -1.23
CA GLY A 317 5.16 -42.11 -0.13
C GLY A 317 4.72 -41.61 1.24
N SER A 318 3.44 -41.27 1.39
CA SER A 318 2.87 -40.61 2.58
C SER A 318 3.47 -39.23 2.85
N PHE A 319 3.69 -38.45 1.78
CA PHE A 319 4.34 -37.14 1.83
C PHE A 319 5.74 -37.19 2.46
N ASP A 320 6.53 -38.20 2.08
CA ASP A 320 7.90 -38.36 2.58
C ASP A 320 8.74 -37.11 2.24
N SER A 321 9.51 -36.65 3.23
CA SER A 321 10.47 -35.56 3.07
C SER A 321 11.47 -35.78 1.92
N ALA A 322 11.82 -37.04 1.61
CA ALA A 322 12.68 -37.40 0.48
C ALA A 322 12.07 -37.03 -0.88
N ASN A 323 10.74 -36.96 -0.96
CA ASN A 323 10.01 -36.55 -2.15
C ASN A 323 9.71 -35.05 -2.19
N MET A 324 10.14 -34.26 -1.20
CA MET A 324 9.84 -32.83 -1.16
C MET A 324 10.60 -32.06 -2.25
N LEU A 325 9.85 -31.36 -3.10
CA LEU A 325 10.39 -30.49 -4.16
C LEU A 325 10.67 -29.08 -3.64
N GLY A 326 9.90 -28.62 -2.66
CA GLY A 326 10.08 -27.31 -2.03
C GLY A 326 8.98 -26.99 -1.02
N GLN A 327 9.20 -25.93 -0.24
CA GLN A 327 8.25 -25.42 0.76
C GLN A 327 8.22 -23.90 0.68
N GLY A 328 7.02 -23.32 0.66
CA GLY A 328 6.80 -21.87 0.61
C GLY A 328 5.71 -21.43 1.59
N GLY A 329 5.36 -20.14 1.59
CA GLY A 329 4.35 -19.59 2.51
C GLY A 329 2.93 -20.18 2.36
N PHE A 330 2.67 -20.87 1.26
CA PHE A 330 1.36 -21.43 0.91
C PHE A 330 1.27 -22.95 1.13
N GLY A 331 2.37 -23.65 1.33
CA GLY A 331 2.37 -25.11 1.43
C GLY A 331 3.72 -25.77 1.14
N SER A 332 3.72 -27.09 1.21
CA SER A 332 4.82 -27.95 0.78
C SER A 332 4.45 -28.66 -0.53
N VAL A 333 5.41 -28.78 -1.44
CA VAL A 333 5.24 -29.45 -2.73
C VAL A 333 6.07 -30.72 -2.75
N PHE A 334 5.45 -31.83 -3.11
CA PHE A 334 6.06 -33.16 -3.17
C PHE A 334 6.02 -33.70 -4.60
N LYS A 335 7.05 -34.45 -4.99
CA LYS A 335 7.00 -35.32 -6.16
C LYS A 335 6.14 -36.53 -5.82
N GLY A 336 5.27 -36.93 -6.73
CA GLY A 336 4.56 -38.20 -6.64
C GLY A 336 4.54 -38.93 -7.97
N VAL A 337 4.30 -40.23 -7.92
CA VAL A 337 4.09 -41.07 -9.09
C VAL A 337 2.71 -41.69 -8.99
N LEU A 338 1.83 -41.38 -9.93
CA LEU A 338 0.49 -41.96 -10.00
C LEU A 338 0.55 -43.46 -10.32
N PRO A 339 -0.52 -44.25 -10.02
CA PRO A 339 -0.54 -45.68 -10.32
C PRO A 339 -0.34 -46.04 -11.81
N ASP A 340 -0.59 -45.09 -12.70
CA ASP A 340 -0.37 -45.22 -14.15
C ASP A 340 1.05 -44.82 -14.59
N GLY A 341 1.95 -44.52 -13.65
CA GLY A 341 3.35 -44.17 -13.90
C GLY A 341 3.59 -42.68 -14.19
N ARG A 342 2.56 -41.83 -14.19
CA ARG A 342 2.74 -40.40 -14.44
C ARG A 342 3.36 -39.69 -13.23
N ASP A 343 4.45 -38.96 -13.46
CA ASP A 343 5.05 -38.05 -12.49
C ASP A 343 4.15 -36.81 -12.27
N ILE A 344 3.91 -36.47 -11.01
CA ILE A 344 3.08 -35.33 -10.59
C ILE A 344 3.78 -34.50 -9.52
N ALA A 345 3.39 -33.22 -9.41
CA ALA A 345 3.75 -32.35 -8.30
C ALA A 345 2.51 -32.11 -7.42
N VAL A 346 2.63 -32.46 -6.14
CA VAL A 346 1.54 -32.47 -5.16
C VAL A 346 1.77 -31.35 -4.16
N LYS A 347 1.01 -30.25 -4.27
CA LYS A 347 1.07 -29.09 -3.36
C LYS A 347 0.08 -29.31 -2.22
N ARG A 348 0.61 -29.65 -1.05
CA ARG A 348 -0.11 -29.75 0.22
C ARG A 348 -0.15 -28.38 0.87
N LEU A 349 -1.34 -27.81 0.99
CA LEU A 349 -1.52 -26.46 1.50
C LEU A 349 -1.58 -26.47 3.03
N PHE A 350 -0.93 -25.51 3.69
CA PHE A 350 -0.94 -25.39 5.16
C PHE A 350 -2.32 -24.93 5.65
N PHE A 351 -3.27 -25.84 5.81
CA PHE A 351 -4.61 -25.49 6.31
C PHE A 351 -4.84 -25.95 7.75
N ASN A 352 -5.22 -24.98 8.60
CA ASN A 352 -6.08 -25.21 9.77
C ASN A 352 -7.03 -24.03 10.09
N ASN A 353 -7.07 -22.95 9.30
CA ASN A 353 -7.91 -21.77 9.57
C ASN A 353 -8.75 -21.30 8.36
N ARG A 354 -9.96 -20.81 8.65
CA ARG A 354 -11.02 -20.39 7.71
C ARG A 354 -10.65 -19.27 6.72
N HIS A 355 -9.52 -18.58 6.90
CA HIS A 355 -9.15 -17.40 6.09
C HIS A 355 -8.50 -17.71 4.73
N ARG A 356 -7.96 -18.91 4.49
CA ARG A 356 -7.25 -19.23 3.23
C ARG A 356 -7.94 -20.27 2.33
N ALA A 357 -9.10 -20.81 2.73
CA ALA A 357 -9.89 -21.66 1.82
C ALA A 357 -10.21 -20.92 0.51
N GLY A 358 -10.37 -19.60 0.58
CA GLY A 358 -10.52 -18.73 -0.58
C GLY A 358 -9.35 -18.78 -1.57
N ASP A 359 -8.09 -18.91 -1.11
CA ASP A 359 -6.92 -18.98 -1.99
C ASP A 359 -6.88 -20.30 -2.76
N PHE A 360 -7.24 -21.41 -2.10
CA PHE A 360 -7.41 -22.71 -2.76
C PHE A 360 -8.49 -22.67 -3.84
N TYR A 361 -9.69 -22.16 -3.52
CA TYR A 361 -10.78 -22.06 -4.49
C TYR A 361 -10.45 -21.12 -5.64
N ASN A 362 -9.75 -20.02 -5.35
CA ASN A 362 -9.30 -19.07 -6.34
C ASN A 362 -8.27 -19.70 -7.29
N GLU A 363 -7.25 -20.38 -6.74
CA GLU A 363 -6.25 -21.07 -7.55
C GLU A 363 -6.92 -22.10 -8.46
N VAL A 364 -7.78 -22.99 -7.94
CA VAL A 364 -8.52 -23.97 -8.75
C VAL A 364 -9.37 -23.29 -9.83
N ASN A 365 -10.13 -22.25 -9.49
CA ASN A 365 -11.03 -21.61 -10.45
C ASN A 365 -10.30 -20.84 -11.56
N ILE A 366 -9.14 -20.26 -11.28
CA ILE A 366 -8.33 -19.57 -12.30
C ILE A 366 -7.56 -20.60 -13.13
N ILE A 367 -6.75 -21.43 -12.47
CA ILE A 367 -5.79 -22.31 -13.16
C ILE A 367 -6.48 -23.41 -13.99
N SER A 368 -7.70 -23.84 -13.61
CA SER A 368 -8.46 -24.83 -14.38
C SER A 368 -9.04 -24.27 -15.70
N THR A 369 -9.07 -22.95 -15.86
CA THR A 369 -9.60 -22.27 -17.06
C THR A 369 -8.52 -21.81 -18.02
N VAL A 370 -7.25 -22.03 -17.68
CA VAL A 370 -6.10 -21.61 -18.48
C VAL A 370 -5.28 -22.81 -18.92
N GLU A 371 -4.87 -22.79 -20.18
CA GLU A 371 -3.97 -23.79 -20.74
C GLU A 371 -3.04 -23.12 -21.75
N HIS A 372 -1.74 -23.14 -21.45
CA HIS A 372 -0.74 -22.51 -22.29
C HIS A 372 0.63 -23.17 -22.07
N LYS A 373 1.45 -23.27 -23.11
CA LYS A 373 2.77 -23.93 -23.07
C LYS A 373 3.71 -23.35 -22.00
N ASN A 374 3.58 -22.06 -21.69
CA ASN A 374 4.38 -21.34 -20.69
C ASN A 374 3.68 -21.17 -19.33
N LEU A 375 2.61 -21.92 -19.06
CA LEU A 375 1.99 -22.00 -17.74
C LEU A 375 2.09 -23.45 -17.24
N VAL A 376 2.18 -23.62 -15.91
CA VAL A 376 2.08 -24.94 -15.30
C VAL A 376 0.63 -25.39 -15.32
N ARG A 377 0.38 -26.60 -15.81
CA ARG A 377 -0.96 -27.18 -15.91
C ARG A 377 -1.39 -27.82 -14.60
N LEU A 378 -2.57 -27.43 -14.11
CA LEU A 378 -3.26 -28.16 -13.05
C LEU A 378 -3.85 -29.45 -13.62
N LEU A 379 -3.51 -30.58 -13.01
CA LEU A 379 -4.07 -31.90 -13.35
C LEU A 379 -5.32 -32.21 -12.54
N GLY A 380 -5.43 -31.64 -11.33
CA GLY A 380 -6.58 -31.80 -10.48
C GLY A 380 -6.32 -31.35 -9.05
N CYS A 381 -7.23 -31.69 -8.15
CA CYS A 381 -7.15 -31.41 -6.73
C CYS A 381 -7.80 -32.52 -5.91
N SER A 382 -7.49 -32.55 -4.62
CA SER A 382 -8.20 -33.39 -3.65
C SER A 382 -8.84 -32.49 -2.60
N CYS A 383 -10.17 -32.54 -2.54
CA CYS A 383 -10.98 -31.74 -1.61
C CYS A 383 -11.69 -32.58 -0.55
N SER A 384 -11.59 -33.91 -0.63
CA SER A 384 -12.36 -34.87 0.19
C SER A 384 -11.53 -35.52 1.30
N GLY A 385 -10.25 -35.18 1.41
CA GLY A 385 -9.34 -35.66 2.46
C GLY A 385 -9.25 -34.71 3.66
N PRO A 386 -8.42 -35.04 4.66
CA PRO A 386 -8.16 -34.17 5.81
C PRO A 386 -7.53 -32.83 5.42
N GLU A 387 -6.95 -32.73 4.21
CA GLU A 387 -6.21 -31.57 3.74
C GLU A 387 -6.56 -31.28 2.28
N SER A 388 -6.55 -30.00 1.91
CA SER A 388 -6.72 -29.56 0.53
C SER A 388 -5.40 -29.67 -0.23
N ILE A 389 -5.43 -30.41 -1.34
CA ILE A 389 -4.25 -30.71 -2.15
C ILE A 389 -4.49 -30.27 -3.60
N LEU A 390 -3.47 -29.67 -4.21
CA LEU A 390 -3.44 -29.36 -5.64
C LEU A 390 -2.43 -30.27 -6.34
N VAL A 391 -2.79 -30.76 -7.52
CA VAL A 391 -1.98 -31.70 -8.31
C VAL A 391 -1.64 -31.03 -9.64
N TYR A 392 -0.35 -30.85 -9.89
CA TYR A 392 0.18 -30.24 -11.12
C TYR A 392 1.01 -31.26 -11.90
N GLU A 393 1.27 -30.93 -13.17
CA GLU A 393 2.30 -31.61 -13.93
C GLU A 393 3.67 -31.46 -13.23
N HIS A 394 4.47 -32.52 -13.23
CA HIS A 394 5.83 -32.46 -12.71
C HIS A 394 6.76 -31.81 -13.73
N ILE A 395 7.49 -30.77 -13.29
CA ILE A 395 8.46 -30.02 -14.09
C ILE A 395 9.89 -30.40 -13.65
N GLN A 396 10.70 -30.88 -14.60
CA GLN A 396 11.94 -31.63 -14.31
C GLN A 396 13.07 -30.74 -13.78
N ASN A 397 13.29 -29.57 -14.38
CA ASN A 397 14.43 -28.72 -14.06
C ASN A 397 14.12 -27.71 -12.94
N LYS A 398 13.16 -27.98 -12.03
CA LYS A 398 12.85 -27.12 -10.87
C LYS A 398 12.59 -25.64 -11.27
N SER A 399 12.77 -24.70 -10.34
CA SER A 399 12.57 -23.26 -10.52
C SER A 399 13.84 -22.53 -10.95
N LEU A 400 13.68 -21.39 -11.63
CA LEU A 400 14.74 -20.59 -12.23
C LEU A 400 15.74 -20.03 -11.21
N ASP A 401 15.27 -19.62 -10.03
CA ASP A 401 16.10 -19.16 -8.91
C ASP A 401 17.18 -20.17 -8.52
N ARG A 402 16.93 -21.47 -8.68
CA ARG A 402 17.88 -22.55 -8.41
C ARG A 402 19.04 -22.64 -9.40
N PHE A 403 19.00 -21.85 -10.47
CA PHE A 403 20.06 -21.78 -11.48
C PHE A 403 20.72 -20.41 -11.47
N ILE A 404 19.95 -19.33 -11.63
CA ILE A 404 20.52 -18.00 -11.86
C ILE A 404 21.26 -17.44 -10.64
N PHE A 405 20.97 -17.92 -9.42
CA PHE A 405 21.66 -17.52 -8.19
C PHE A 405 22.70 -18.53 -7.71
N ASP A 406 22.90 -19.63 -8.44
CA ASP A 406 23.86 -20.68 -8.09
C ASP A 406 25.07 -20.61 -9.03
N VAL A 407 26.26 -20.50 -8.46
CA VAL A 407 27.52 -20.31 -9.21
C VAL A 407 27.80 -21.45 -10.19
N ASN A 408 27.40 -22.69 -9.87
CA ASN A 408 27.69 -23.86 -10.68
C ASN A 408 26.55 -24.15 -11.66
N ARG A 409 25.31 -24.10 -11.18
CA ARG A 409 24.13 -24.37 -12.00
C ARG A 409 23.82 -23.22 -12.95
N GLY A 410 24.19 -21.99 -12.62
CA GLY A 410 24.05 -20.81 -13.48
C GLY A 410 24.77 -20.96 -14.81
N LYS A 411 25.90 -21.70 -14.85
CA LYS A 411 26.66 -22.03 -16.07
C LYS A 411 25.88 -22.90 -17.06
N THR A 412 24.82 -23.58 -16.60
CA THR A 412 23.95 -24.36 -17.49
C THR A 412 22.96 -23.47 -18.26
N LEU A 413 22.78 -22.22 -17.84
CA LEU A 413 21.93 -21.23 -18.50
C LEU A 413 22.79 -20.17 -19.17
N ASP A 414 23.27 -20.49 -20.37
CA ASP A 414 23.86 -19.51 -21.28
C ASP A 414 22.85 -18.42 -21.66
N TRP A 415 23.34 -17.37 -22.33
CA TRP A 415 22.49 -16.26 -22.74
C TRP A 415 21.28 -16.72 -23.57
N GLN A 416 21.48 -17.64 -24.52
CA GLN A 416 20.41 -18.12 -25.40
C GLN A 416 19.27 -18.77 -24.60
N ARG A 417 19.59 -19.61 -23.62
CA ARG A 417 18.60 -20.21 -22.73
C ARG A 417 17.89 -19.17 -21.87
N ARG A 418 18.63 -18.22 -21.29
CA ARG A 418 18.04 -17.12 -20.50
C ARG A 418 17.10 -16.26 -21.33
N PHE A 419 17.48 -15.94 -22.56
CA PHE A 419 16.63 -15.20 -23.49
C PHE A 419 15.33 -15.96 -23.81
N VAL A 420 15.41 -17.28 -24.06
CA VAL A 420 14.23 -18.12 -24.28
C VAL A 420 13.32 -18.16 -23.03
N ILE A 421 13.89 -18.18 -21.83
CA ILE A 421 13.14 -18.11 -20.57
C ILE A 421 12.40 -16.78 -20.42
N ILE A 422 13.06 -15.66 -20.73
CA ILE A 422 12.47 -14.32 -20.72
C ILE A 422 11.30 -14.25 -21.72
N VAL A 423 11.51 -14.71 -22.96
CA VAL A 423 10.47 -14.72 -23.99
C VAL A 423 9.30 -15.62 -23.59
N GLY A 424 9.57 -16.83 -23.09
CA GLY A 424 8.53 -17.76 -22.65
C GLY A 424 7.70 -17.20 -21.48
N THR A 425 8.34 -16.51 -20.54
CA THR A 425 7.64 -15.84 -19.44
C THR A 425 6.77 -14.70 -19.96
N ALA A 426 7.27 -13.89 -20.91
CA ALA A 426 6.48 -12.84 -21.55
C ALA A 426 5.29 -13.43 -22.32
N GLU A 427 5.46 -14.53 -23.06
CA GLU A 427 4.37 -15.22 -23.75
C GLU A 427 3.29 -15.72 -22.78
N GLY A 428 3.69 -16.28 -21.63
CA GLY A 428 2.75 -16.68 -20.58
C GLY A 428 1.96 -15.51 -20.01
N LEU A 429 2.61 -14.37 -19.76
CA LEU A 429 1.92 -13.17 -19.26
C LEU A 429 1.02 -12.51 -20.30
N VAL A 430 1.41 -12.48 -21.58
CA VAL A 430 0.52 -12.04 -22.69
C VAL A 430 -0.76 -12.86 -22.68
N TYR A 431 -0.64 -14.18 -22.54
CA TYR A 431 -1.80 -15.04 -22.49
C TYR A 431 -2.73 -14.68 -21.32
N LEU A 432 -2.17 -14.51 -20.11
CA LEU A 432 -2.95 -14.16 -18.92
C LEU A 432 -3.61 -12.77 -19.01
N HIS A 433 -2.90 -11.77 -19.53
CA HIS A 433 -3.37 -10.39 -19.54
C HIS A 433 -4.31 -10.06 -20.70
N GLU A 434 -4.10 -10.68 -21.87
CA GLU A 434 -4.63 -10.20 -23.13
C GLU A 434 -5.37 -11.26 -23.97
N GLN A 435 -5.08 -12.57 -23.79
CA GLN A 435 -5.66 -13.63 -24.64
C GLN A 435 -6.64 -14.56 -23.91
N SER A 436 -6.59 -14.58 -22.58
CA SER A 436 -7.53 -15.34 -21.77
C SER A 436 -8.91 -14.70 -21.78
N THR A 437 -9.95 -15.51 -21.57
CA THR A 437 -11.36 -15.05 -21.60
C THR A 437 -11.68 -13.99 -20.54
N VAL A 438 -10.90 -13.97 -19.46
CA VAL A 438 -10.95 -12.96 -18.41
C VAL A 438 -9.51 -12.56 -18.12
N ARG A 439 -9.22 -11.26 -18.06
CA ARG A 439 -7.86 -10.79 -17.73
C ARG A 439 -7.46 -11.33 -16.36
N ILE A 440 -6.38 -12.11 -16.29
CA ILE A 440 -5.84 -12.69 -15.06
C ILE A 440 -4.54 -11.96 -14.70
N ILE A 441 -4.46 -11.43 -13.48
CA ILE A 441 -3.23 -10.84 -12.95
C ILE A 441 -2.64 -11.81 -11.93
N HIS A 442 -1.37 -12.18 -12.12
CA HIS A 442 -0.66 -13.20 -11.35
C HIS A 442 -0.28 -12.73 -9.93
N ARG A 443 0.22 -11.49 -9.80
CA ARG A 443 0.65 -10.79 -8.56
C ARG A 443 1.92 -11.31 -7.87
N ASP A 444 2.46 -12.44 -8.32
CA ASP A 444 3.66 -13.02 -7.72
C ASP A 444 4.65 -13.56 -8.76
N ILE A 445 4.92 -12.76 -9.80
CA ILE A 445 5.96 -13.08 -10.79
C ILE A 445 7.33 -12.87 -10.15
N LYS A 446 8.13 -13.93 -10.08
CA LYS A 446 9.47 -13.95 -9.49
C LYS A 446 10.23 -15.21 -9.92
N ALA A 447 11.55 -15.24 -9.76
CA ALA A 447 12.39 -16.35 -10.23
C ALA A 447 11.99 -17.71 -9.65
N SER A 448 11.55 -17.79 -8.40
CA SER A 448 11.09 -19.04 -7.77
C SER A 448 9.75 -19.56 -8.28
N ASN A 449 8.96 -18.72 -8.96
CA ASN A 449 7.69 -19.09 -9.59
C ASN A 449 7.80 -19.34 -11.11
N ILE A 450 9.01 -19.27 -11.67
CA ILE A 450 9.28 -19.68 -13.06
C ILE A 450 9.92 -21.06 -13.04
N LEU A 451 9.16 -22.10 -13.40
CA LEU A 451 9.68 -23.47 -13.51
C LEU A 451 10.27 -23.72 -14.90
N LEU A 452 11.22 -24.66 -14.98
CA LEU A 452 11.95 -24.99 -16.19
C LEU A 452 11.67 -26.45 -16.59
N ASP A 453 11.11 -26.66 -17.77
CA ASP A 453 10.90 -28.00 -18.30
C ASP A 453 12.22 -28.67 -18.72
N SER A 454 12.15 -29.91 -19.19
CA SER A 454 13.33 -30.68 -19.66
C SER A 454 14.13 -30.00 -20.78
N LYS A 455 13.52 -29.06 -21.52
CA LYS A 455 14.13 -28.25 -22.58
C LYS A 455 14.47 -26.82 -22.11
N PHE A 456 14.48 -26.58 -20.81
CA PHE A 456 14.71 -25.27 -20.19
C PHE A 456 13.72 -24.18 -20.67
N GLN A 457 12.50 -24.57 -21.05
CA GLN A 457 11.43 -23.63 -21.35
C GLN A 457 10.75 -23.18 -20.06
N ALA A 458 10.42 -21.89 -20.00
CA ALA A 458 9.75 -21.29 -18.85
C ALA A 458 8.28 -21.71 -18.76
N LYS A 459 7.85 -22.08 -17.55
CA LYS A 459 6.46 -22.27 -17.15
C LYS A 459 6.16 -21.49 -15.87
N ILE A 460 5.24 -20.54 -15.94
CA ILE A 460 4.79 -19.74 -14.79
C ILE A 460 3.95 -20.64 -13.87
N ALA A 461 4.27 -20.61 -12.58
CA ALA A 461 3.65 -21.40 -11.53
C ALA A 461 3.13 -20.51 -10.38
N ASP A 462 2.36 -21.13 -9.47
CA ASP A 462 1.81 -20.55 -8.24
C ASP A 462 0.78 -19.43 -8.43
N PHE A 463 -0.46 -19.83 -8.72
CA PHE A 463 -1.58 -18.92 -8.97
C PHE A 463 -2.38 -18.58 -7.70
N GLY A 464 -1.84 -18.89 -6.51
CA GLY A 464 -2.54 -18.68 -5.23
C GLY A 464 -2.97 -17.22 -4.99
N LEU A 465 -2.15 -16.27 -5.47
CA LEU A 465 -2.44 -14.84 -5.35
C LEU A 465 -3.18 -14.25 -6.55
N ALA A 466 -3.31 -15.00 -7.64
CA ALA A 466 -3.84 -14.49 -8.90
C ALA A 466 -5.29 -13.98 -8.77
N ARG A 467 -5.70 -13.00 -9.58
CA ARG A 467 -7.08 -12.47 -9.59
C ARG A 467 -7.56 -12.22 -11.01
N SER A 468 -8.82 -12.54 -11.30
CA SER A 468 -9.46 -12.29 -12.60
C SER A 468 -10.26 -10.98 -12.60
N PHE A 469 -10.17 -10.21 -13.68
CA PHE A 469 -10.96 -9.02 -13.97
C PHE A 469 -12.13 -9.36 -14.89
N GLN A 470 -13.28 -8.72 -14.66
CA GLN A 470 -14.32 -8.60 -15.70
C GLN A 470 -13.97 -7.39 -16.57
N GLU A 471 -14.26 -7.46 -17.87
CA GLU A 471 -13.80 -6.51 -18.91
C GLU A 471 -14.07 -5.02 -18.60
N ASP A 472 -15.07 -4.70 -17.74
CA ASP A 472 -15.53 -3.34 -17.46
C ASP A 472 -14.84 -2.61 -16.28
N LYS A 473 -13.76 -3.15 -15.68
CA LYS A 473 -13.07 -2.51 -14.53
C LYS A 473 -11.63 -2.11 -14.84
N SER A 474 -11.27 -0.87 -14.52
CA SER A 474 -9.90 -0.33 -14.73
C SER A 474 -8.90 -0.76 -13.65
N HIS A 475 -9.35 -1.03 -12.41
CA HIS A 475 -8.51 -1.52 -11.30
C HIS A 475 -9.36 -2.25 -10.24
N ILE A 476 -8.73 -3.02 -9.35
CA ILE A 476 -9.36 -3.59 -8.15
C ILE A 476 -8.56 -3.17 -6.91
N SER A 477 -9.23 -2.63 -5.89
CA SER A 477 -8.64 -2.47 -4.56
C SER A 477 -8.73 -3.79 -3.79
N THR A 478 -7.58 -4.41 -3.50
CA THR A 478 -7.49 -5.66 -2.71
C THR A 478 -6.45 -5.53 -1.61
N ALA A 479 -6.49 -6.43 -0.63
CA ALA A 479 -5.37 -6.58 0.32
C ALA A 479 -4.07 -6.81 -0.46
N ILE A 480 -3.04 -6.04 -0.11
CA ILE A 480 -1.71 -6.10 -0.72
C ILE A 480 -1.15 -7.50 -0.48
N ALA A 481 -0.74 -8.17 -1.55
CA ALA A 481 -0.07 -9.47 -1.48
C ALA A 481 0.85 -9.64 -2.69
N GLY A 482 2.03 -10.20 -2.44
CA GLY A 482 3.11 -10.38 -3.41
C GLY A 482 4.44 -10.53 -2.68
N THR A 483 5.52 -10.76 -3.42
CA THR A 483 6.86 -10.85 -2.85
C THR A 483 7.52 -9.48 -2.79
N LEU A 484 7.96 -9.07 -1.59
CA LEU A 484 8.70 -7.83 -1.40
C LEU A 484 9.89 -7.77 -2.37
N GLY A 485 9.98 -6.67 -3.10
CA GLY A 485 11.00 -6.44 -4.11
C GLY A 485 10.58 -6.65 -5.56
N TYR A 486 9.50 -7.40 -5.79
CA TYR A 486 8.85 -7.52 -7.09
C TYR A 486 7.56 -6.69 -7.18
N MET A 487 7.07 -6.17 -6.05
CA MET A 487 5.83 -5.41 -6.01
C MET A 487 6.00 -3.99 -6.56
N ALA A 488 5.11 -3.61 -7.47
CA ALA A 488 5.08 -2.27 -8.04
C ALA A 488 4.76 -1.20 -6.99
N PRO A 489 5.35 0.01 -7.08
CA PRO A 489 5.21 1.06 -6.06
C PRO A 489 3.75 1.48 -5.84
N GLU A 490 2.98 1.69 -6.91
CA GLU A 490 1.57 2.08 -6.82
C GLU A 490 0.70 1.01 -6.15
N TYR A 491 1.11 -0.26 -6.27
CA TYR A 491 0.42 -1.37 -5.65
C TYR A 491 0.70 -1.43 -4.14
N VAL A 492 1.93 -1.16 -3.73
CA VAL A 492 2.32 -1.10 -2.31
C VAL A 492 1.71 0.13 -1.62
N VAL A 493 1.71 1.28 -2.28
CA VAL A 493 1.27 2.55 -1.67
C VAL A 493 -0.25 2.69 -1.70
N HIS A 494 -0.90 2.36 -2.82
CA HIS A 494 -2.33 2.64 -3.03
C HIS A 494 -3.21 1.38 -3.12
N GLY A 495 -2.63 0.18 -3.15
CA GLY A 495 -3.39 -1.07 -3.33
C GLY A 495 -4.07 -1.19 -4.70
N GLN A 496 -3.63 -0.40 -5.70
CA GLN A 496 -4.20 -0.38 -7.03
C GLN A 496 -3.72 -1.59 -7.84
N LEU A 497 -4.62 -2.56 -8.07
CA LEU A 497 -4.31 -3.73 -8.87
C LEU A 497 -4.67 -3.50 -10.35
N THR A 498 -3.69 -3.59 -11.24
CA THR A 498 -3.82 -3.60 -12.71
C THR A 498 -2.81 -4.59 -13.29
N GLU A 499 -2.91 -4.97 -14.57
CA GLU A 499 -1.92 -5.86 -15.20
C GLU A 499 -0.49 -5.29 -15.16
N LYS A 500 -0.36 -3.97 -15.00
CA LYS A 500 0.93 -3.27 -14.91
C LYS A 500 1.75 -3.64 -13.67
N VAL A 501 1.14 -4.25 -12.66
CA VAL A 501 1.90 -4.77 -11.50
C VAL A 501 2.72 -5.99 -11.89
N ASP A 502 2.18 -6.88 -12.72
CA ASP A 502 2.89 -8.04 -13.25
C ASP A 502 3.97 -7.62 -14.25
N VAL A 503 3.71 -6.56 -15.04
CA VAL A 503 4.73 -5.96 -15.93
C VAL A 503 5.93 -5.48 -15.12
N TYR A 504 5.71 -4.79 -14.00
CA TYR A 504 6.79 -4.37 -13.12
C TYR A 504 7.56 -5.57 -12.57
N SER A 505 6.88 -6.56 -12.02
CA SER A 505 7.50 -7.79 -11.50
C SER A 505 8.29 -8.54 -12.58
N PHE A 506 7.80 -8.56 -13.83
CA PHE A 506 8.51 -9.11 -14.98
C PHE A 506 9.80 -8.33 -15.28
N GLY A 507 9.76 -7.00 -15.25
CA GLY A 507 10.95 -6.16 -15.43
C GLY A 507 12.02 -6.46 -14.40
N VAL A 508 11.63 -6.59 -13.13
CA VAL A 508 12.52 -7.00 -12.03
C VAL A 508 13.14 -8.38 -12.30
N LEU A 509 12.32 -9.37 -12.66
CA LEU A 509 12.77 -10.71 -13.01
C LEU A 509 13.77 -10.71 -14.18
N VAL A 510 13.55 -9.88 -15.20
CA VAL A 510 14.48 -9.74 -16.33
C VAL A 510 15.86 -9.25 -15.85
N LEU A 511 15.89 -8.28 -14.94
CA LEU A 511 17.15 -7.80 -14.37
C LEU A 511 17.86 -8.88 -13.56
N GLU A 512 17.15 -9.68 -12.76
CA GLU A 512 17.75 -10.83 -12.06
C GLU A 512 18.32 -11.87 -13.04
N ILE A 513 17.62 -12.15 -14.15
CA ILE A 513 18.09 -13.09 -15.16
C ILE A 513 19.37 -12.59 -15.84
N VAL A 514 19.49 -11.29 -16.11
CA VAL A 514 20.69 -10.72 -16.74
C VAL A 514 21.86 -10.65 -15.76
N THR A 515 21.60 -10.27 -14.51
CA THR A 515 22.64 -9.97 -13.52
C THR A 515 23.07 -11.19 -12.71
N GLY A 516 22.22 -12.22 -12.60
CA GLY A 516 22.45 -13.35 -11.70
C GLY A 516 22.44 -12.95 -10.22
N LYS A 517 21.98 -11.72 -9.89
CA LYS A 517 21.89 -11.22 -8.52
C LYS A 517 20.48 -11.43 -7.99
N GLN A 518 20.38 -12.04 -6.80
CA GLN A 518 19.12 -12.22 -6.11
C GLN A 518 18.73 -10.93 -5.39
N ILE A 519 17.45 -10.57 -5.45
CA ILE A 519 16.89 -9.55 -4.56
C ILE A 519 16.84 -10.13 -3.14
N THR A 520 17.84 -9.81 -2.31
CA THR A 520 17.87 -10.25 -0.91
C THR A 520 17.04 -9.31 -0.04
N LYS A 521 16.47 -9.82 1.06
CA LYS A 521 15.74 -8.98 2.04
C LYS A 521 16.62 -7.93 2.74
N SER A 522 17.94 -8.04 2.60
CA SER A 522 18.96 -7.18 3.21
C SER A 522 19.31 -5.96 2.34
N GLU A 523 19.04 -6.04 1.04
CA GLU A 523 19.32 -4.99 0.08
C GLU A 523 17.98 -4.69 -0.60
N MET A 524 17.36 -3.56 -0.26
CA MET A 524 16.10 -3.13 -0.89
C MET A 524 16.19 -3.38 -2.40
N SER A 525 15.18 -4.03 -2.98
CA SER A 525 15.04 -4.28 -4.42
C SER A 525 15.25 -3.05 -5.31
N GLU A 526 15.03 -1.89 -4.71
CA GLU A 526 15.40 -0.58 -5.23
C GLU A 526 16.85 -0.54 -5.71
N TYR A 527 17.77 -1.24 -5.04
CA TYR A 527 19.18 -1.33 -5.40
C TYR A 527 19.42 -1.98 -6.75
N LEU A 528 18.76 -3.10 -7.09
CA LEU A 528 19.00 -3.77 -8.38
C LEU A 528 18.47 -2.95 -9.56
N VAL A 529 17.25 -2.42 -9.44
CA VAL A 529 16.66 -1.58 -10.49
C VAL A 529 17.44 -0.27 -10.64
N THR A 530 17.85 0.33 -9.52
CA THR A 530 18.65 1.56 -9.49
C THR A 530 20.07 1.34 -10.02
N GLU A 531 20.73 0.25 -9.63
CA GLU A 531 22.05 -0.13 -10.14
C GLU A 531 22.00 -0.33 -11.66
N ALA A 532 21.02 -1.10 -12.15
CA ALA A 532 20.84 -1.30 -13.58
C ALA A 532 20.55 0.01 -14.33
N TRP A 533 19.76 0.91 -13.74
CA TRP A 533 19.49 2.23 -14.31
C TRP A 533 20.74 3.11 -14.39
N LYS A 534 21.53 3.18 -13.31
CA LYS A 534 22.80 3.94 -13.28
C LYS A 534 23.74 3.46 -14.37
N HIS A 535 23.95 2.14 -14.47
CA HIS A 535 24.81 1.59 -15.51
C HIS A 535 24.24 1.76 -16.94
N PHE A 536 22.92 1.79 -17.08
CA PHE A 536 22.27 2.13 -18.35
C PHE A 536 22.56 3.57 -18.76
N GLN A 537 22.47 4.52 -17.83
CA GLN A 537 22.77 5.94 -18.08
C GLN A 537 24.25 6.19 -18.37
N SER A 538 25.14 5.52 -17.65
CA SER A 538 26.59 5.63 -17.81
C SER A 538 27.13 4.87 -19.03
N GLY A 539 26.32 4.00 -19.65
CA GLY A 539 26.69 3.26 -20.86
C GLY A 539 27.61 2.05 -20.59
N ASP A 540 27.72 1.61 -19.35
CA ASP A 540 28.63 0.58 -18.84
C ASP A 540 27.89 -0.66 -18.31
N LEU A 541 26.73 -0.98 -18.89
CA LEU A 541 25.90 -2.14 -18.55
C LEU A 541 26.64 -3.50 -18.50
N GLU A 542 27.81 -3.62 -19.13
CA GLU A 542 28.59 -4.85 -19.06
C GLU A 542 29.02 -5.21 -17.63
N GLU A 543 29.16 -4.21 -16.74
CA GLU A 543 29.59 -4.40 -15.35
C GLU A 543 28.57 -5.18 -14.52
N ILE A 544 27.29 -5.15 -14.92
CA ILE A 544 26.22 -5.87 -14.21
C ILE A 544 25.91 -7.23 -14.82
N PHE A 545 26.54 -7.63 -15.93
CA PHE A 545 26.23 -8.91 -16.57
C PHE A 545 26.71 -10.08 -15.72
N ASP A 546 25.86 -11.09 -15.54
CA ASP A 546 26.23 -12.30 -14.82
C ASP A 546 27.48 -12.94 -15.47
N PRO A 547 28.57 -13.17 -14.70
CA PRO A 547 29.77 -13.85 -15.19
C PRO A 547 29.48 -15.21 -15.85
N ASN A 548 28.42 -15.91 -15.42
CA ASN A 548 28.01 -17.21 -15.96
C ASN A 548 27.40 -17.13 -17.36
N LEU A 549 27.07 -15.94 -17.88
CA LEU A 549 26.61 -15.78 -19.27
C LEU A 549 27.69 -16.18 -20.28
N ASN A 550 28.98 -16.11 -19.87
CA ASN A 550 30.14 -16.44 -20.70
C ASN A 550 30.16 -15.73 -22.08
N TRP A 551 29.51 -14.58 -22.18
CA TRP A 551 29.20 -13.92 -23.45
C TRP A 551 30.46 -13.48 -24.22
N LYS A 552 31.54 -13.15 -23.50
CA LYS A 552 32.83 -12.72 -24.09
C LYS A 552 33.52 -13.82 -24.90
N ASN A 553 33.30 -15.08 -24.54
CA ASN A 553 33.94 -16.23 -25.18
C ASN A 553 33.15 -16.79 -26.37
N HIS A 554 32.01 -16.19 -26.71
CA HIS A 554 31.23 -16.56 -27.89
C HIS A 554 31.73 -15.84 -29.16
N LYS A 555 31.67 -16.55 -30.30
CA LYS A 555 31.99 -15.98 -31.62
C LYS A 555 31.11 -14.77 -31.97
N ASP A 556 29.89 -14.73 -31.44
CA ASP A 556 28.89 -13.68 -31.65
C ASP A 556 28.78 -12.70 -30.46
N SER A 557 29.84 -12.54 -29.66
CA SER A 557 29.84 -11.74 -28.42
C SER A 557 29.29 -10.32 -28.60
N ILE A 558 29.57 -9.66 -29.73
CA ILE A 558 29.06 -8.32 -30.06
C ILE A 558 27.54 -8.33 -30.22
N ILE A 559 26.98 -9.36 -30.85
CA ILE A 559 25.54 -9.50 -31.08
C ILE A 559 24.86 -9.80 -29.75
N ILE A 560 25.41 -10.74 -28.98
CA ILE A 560 24.91 -11.11 -27.64
C ILE A 560 24.91 -9.89 -26.72
N LYS A 561 25.99 -9.11 -26.68
CA LYS A 561 26.06 -7.87 -25.90
C LYS A 561 24.92 -6.92 -26.28
N LYS A 562 24.68 -6.68 -27.57
CA LYS A 562 23.57 -5.82 -28.04
C LYS A 562 22.20 -6.36 -27.63
N GLU A 563 22.02 -7.67 -27.64
CA GLU A 563 20.78 -8.31 -27.18
C GLU A 563 20.58 -8.15 -25.67
N ILE A 564 21.63 -8.35 -24.87
CA ILE A 564 21.56 -8.18 -23.41
C ILE A 564 21.22 -6.72 -23.07
N VAL A 565 21.93 -5.75 -23.67
CA VAL A 565 21.64 -4.32 -23.48
C VAL A 565 20.19 -3.99 -23.83
N ARG A 566 19.70 -4.50 -24.95
CA ARG A 566 18.30 -4.33 -25.36
C ARG A 566 17.32 -4.91 -24.33
N VAL A 567 17.61 -6.09 -23.79
CA VAL A 567 16.78 -6.75 -22.78
C VAL A 567 16.79 -5.98 -21.47
N VAL A 568 17.93 -5.44 -21.03
CA VAL A 568 18.01 -4.57 -19.85
C VAL A 568 17.16 -3.32 -20.06
N GLN A 569 17.23 -2.68 -21.23
CA GLN A 569 16.39 -1.52 -21.55
C GLN A 569 14.89 -1.86 -21.47
N ILE A 570 14.48 -3.03 -21.97
CA ILE A 570 13.09 -3.51 -21.85
C ILE A 570 12.72 -3.74 -20.38
N GLY A 571 13.62 -4.33 -19.59
CA GLY A 571 13.44 -4.49 -18.14
C GLY A 571 13.18 -3.15 -17.45
N LEU A 572 14.00 -2.13 -17.75
CA LEU A 572 13.86 -0.78 -17.21
C LEU A 572 12.57 -0.08 -17.64
N LEU A 573 12.12 -0.30 -18.89
CA LEU A 573 10.81 0.16 -19.37
C LEU A 573 9.65 -0.52 -18.63
N CYS A 574 9.83 -1.76 -18.20
CA CYS A 574 8.84 -2.47 -17.39
C CYS A 574 8.82 -2.00 -15.94
N THR A 575 9.94 -1.52 -15.39
CA THR A 575 10.06 -1.08 -13.98
C THR A 575 9.88 0.44 -13.78
N GLN A 576 9.21 1.13 -14.71
CA GLN A 576 8.92 2.56 -14.59
C GLN A 576 8.05 2.86 -13.36
N GLU A 577 8.29 3.98 -12.68
CA GLU A 577 7.51 4.39 -11.51
C GLU A 577 6.02 4.53 -11.85
N ILE A 578 5.73 5.30 -12.90
CA ILE A 578 4.36 5.53 -13.34
C ILE A 578 3.87 4.31 -14.15
N ALA A 579 2.84 3.64 -13.65
CA ALA A 579 2.27 2.43 -14.27
C ALA A 579 1.80 2.62 -15.72
N SER A 580 1.36 3.83 -16.10
CA SER A 580 0.95 4.14 -17.48
C SER A 580 2.11 4.17 -18.47
N LEU A 581 3.34 4.44 -18.02
CA LEU A 581 4.55 4.44 -18.86
C LEU A 581 5.08 3.04 -19.13
N ARG A 582 4.67 2.05 -18.33
CA ARG A 582 5.04 0.64 -18.56
C ARG A 582 4.35 0.09 -19.81
N PRO A 583 5.06 -0.62 -20.71
CA PRO A 583 4.46 -1.25 -21.88
C PRO A 583 3.46 -2.35 -21.49
N SER A 584 2.54 -2.71 -22.40
CA SER A 584 1.77 -3.96 -22.26
C SER A 584 2.69 -5.17 -22.47
N MET A 585 2.30 -6.35 -21.99
CA MET A 585 3.12 -7.55 -22.20
C MET A 585 3.21 -7.93 -23.68
N SER A 586 2.17 -7.67 -24.49
CA SER A 586 2.28 -7.84 -25.95
C SER A 586 3.31 -6.92 -26.58
N LYS A 587 3.39 -5.68 -26.09
CA LYS A 587 4.40 -4.72 -26.54
C LYS A 587 5.80 -5.15 -26.12
N VAL A 588 5.97 -5.63 -24.89
CA VAL A 588 7.22 -6.24 -24.41
C VAL A 588 7.64 -7.41 -25.30
N LEU A 589 6.72 -8.32 -25.62
CA LEU A 589 6.99 -9.47 -26.48
C LEU A 589 7.39 -9.05 -27.90
N GLN A 590 6.74 -8.00 -28.44
CA GLN A 590 7.12 -7.39 -29.71
C GLN A 590 8.55 -6.83 -29.66
N MET A 591 8.88 -6.05 -28.62
CA MET A 591 10.20 -5.45 -28.42
C MET A 591 11.30 -6.52 -28.31
N LEU A 592 11.01 -7.65 -27.65
CA LEU A 592 11.93 -8.78 -27.53
C LEU A 592 12.16 -9.50 -28.87
N LYS A 593 11.10 -9.76 -29.65
CA LYS A 593 11.19 -10.51 -30.92
C LYS A 593 11.67 -9.68 -32.10
N ASN A 594 11.30 -8.40 -32.17
CA ASN A 594 11.64 -7.52 -33.28
C ASN A 594 12.91 -6.73 -32.98
N LYS A 595 14.07 -7.29 -33.36
CA LYS A 595 15.40 -6.67 -33.15
C LYS A 595 15.57 -5.30 -33.85
N LYS A 596 14.74 -4.97 -34.84
CA LYS A 596 14.80 -3.72 -35.60
C LYS A 596 13.98 -2.58 -34.98
N GLU A 597 13.12 -2.90 -34.01
CA GLU A 597 12.28 -1.89 -33.36
C GLU A 597 13.11 -0.96 -32.49
N VAL A 598 12.95 0.35 -32.69
CA VAL A 598 13.56 1.38 -31.86
C VAL A 598 12.83 1.42 -30.51
N LEU A 599 13.59 1.22 -29.42
CA LEU A 599 13.03 1.25 -28.08
C LEU A 599 13.03 2.67 -27.51
N PRO A 600 11.96 3.08 -26.81
CA PRO A 600 11.98 4.35 -26.09
C PRO A 600 13.04 4.30 -24.98
N LEU A 601 13.59 5.47 -24.65
CA LEU A 601 14.44 5.58 -23.46
C LEU A 601 13.57 5.42 -22.21
N PRO A 602 13.97 4.61 -21.23
CA PRO A 602 13.27 4.57 -19.94
C PRO A 602 13.42 5.94 -19.26
N SER A 603 12.45 6.31 -18.43
CA SER A 603 12.57 7.42 -17.48
C SER A 603 13.04 6.91 -16.12
N ASN A 604 13.33 7.83 -15.18
CA ASN A 604 13.88 7.49 -13.87
C ASN A 604 13.05 6.38 -13.18
N PRO A 605 13.71 5.34 -12.62
CA PRO A 605 13.04 4.37 -11.77
C PRO A 605 12.55 5.04 -10.48
N PRO A 606 11.55 4.43 -9.80
CA PRO A 606 11.02 4.97 -8.55
C PRO A 606 12.12 5.06 -7.47
N PHE A 607 12.05 6.09 -6.63
CA PHE A 607 12.85 6.30 -5.40
C PHE A 607 14.32 6.77 -5.53
N LEU A 608 14.73 7.34 -6.66
CA LEU A 608 16.04 8.02 -6.71
C LEU A 608 16.02 9.34 -5.91
N ASP A 609 16.84 9.42 -4.87
CA ASP A 609 17.10 10.64 -4.10
C ASP A 609 17.63 11.77 -5.02
N ASP A 610 16.99 12.95 -5.00
CA ASP A 610 17.27 14.11 -5.87
C ASP A 610 18.73 14.60 -5.77
N LYS A 611 19.47 14.17 -4.74
CA LYS A 611 20.86 14.56 -4.48
C LYS A 611 21.89 14.03 -5.49
N VAL A 612 21.57 13.00 -6.28
CA VAL A 612 22.52 12.47 -7.27
C VAL A 612 22.58 13.33 -8.54
N MET A 613 21.56 14.17 -8.78
CA MET A 613 21.51 15.05 -9.96
C MET A 613 22.40 16.30 -9.83
N GLU A 614 22.77 16.71 -8.61
CA GLU A 614 23.62 17.89 -8.39
C GLU A 614 25.13 17.62 -8.58
N LEU A 615 25.56 16.36 -8.57
CA LEU A 615 26.99 16.01 -8.66
C LEU A 615 27.55 15.98 -10.09
N THR A 616 26.69 15.97 -11.13
CA THR A 616 27.14 15.95 -12.53
C THR A 616 27.14 17.32 -13.21
N HIS A 617 26.67 18.39 -12.54
CA HIS A 617 26.58 19.72 -13.14
C HIS A 617 27.81 20.63 -12.93
N VAL A 618 28.86 20.15 -12.26
CA VAL A 618 30.09 20.92 -12.01
C VAL A 618 31.31 20.20 -12.54
N SER A 619 31.48 20.16 -13.87
CA SER A 619 32.80 20.18 -14.53
C SER A 619 32.66 20.10 -16.05
N ASN A 620 32.58 21.27 -16.71
CA ASN A 620 33.55 21.72 -17.72
C ASN A 620 32.97 22.80 -18.63
N SER A 621 33.80 23.82 -18.81
CA SER A 621 33.57 25.09 -19.49
C SER A 621 33.66 25.01 -21.01
N THR A 622 32.75 25.79 -21.63
CA THR A 622 32.76 26.44 -22.97
C THR A 622 32.48 25.65 -24.26
N PRO A 623 31.63 26.19 -25.19
CA PRO A 623 31.08 25.47 -26.35
C PRO A 623 31.70 25.90 -27.70
N PRO A 624 31.33 25.23 -28.81
CA PRO A 624 30.82 26.00 -29.94
C PRO A 624 29.45 25.51 -30.44
N ALA A 625 28.75 26.50 -31.00
CA ALA A 625 27.37 26.51 -31.42
C ALA A 625 27.03 25.49 -32.52
N TYR A 626 25.87 24.85 -32.40
CA TYR A 626 24.89 24.70 -33.49
C TYR A 626 23.47 24.68 -32.90
N THR A 627 22.62 25.51 -33.48
CA THR A 627 21.25 25.86 -33.08
C THR A 627 20.20 24.82 -33.48
N SER A 628 19.35 24.47 -32.49
CA SER A 628 17.88 24.24 -32.48
C SER A 628 17.24 23.29 -33.52
N HIS A 629 16.22 22.49 -33.19
CA HIS A 629 15.01 22.82 -32.44
C HIS A 629 14.41 21.62 -31.69
N ALA A 630 14.20 21.77 -30.38
CA ALA A 630 13.21 21.01 -29.62
C ALA A 630 12.11 22.00 -29.18
N THR A 631 10.89 21.77 -29.64
CA THR A 631 9.71 22.52 -29.21
C THR A 631 9.24 21.96 -27.88
N ILE A 632 9.48 22.70 -26.80
CA ILE A 632 8.85 22.50 -25.50
C ILE A 632 7.42 22.99 -25.60
N SER A 633 6.43 22.10 -25.45
CA SER A 633 5.08 22.50 -25.07
C SER A 633 4.94 22.30 -23.56
N GLN A 634 5.10 23.40 -22.82
CA GLN A 634 4.54 23.54 -21.49
C GLN A 634 3.04 23.76 -21.67
N ASN A 635 2.21 22.93 -21.05
CA ASN A 635 0.87 23.35 -20.68
C ASN A 635 0.74 23.20 -19.17
N SER A 636 0.97 24.32 -18.50
CA SER A 636 0.41 24.60 -17.19
C SER A 636 -1.11 24.65 -17.32
N LEU A 637 -1.80 23.89 -16.48
CA LEU A 637 -3.21 24.15 -16.17
C LEU A 637 -3.36 24.00 -14.66
N TYR A 638 -3.31 25.16 -14.02
CA TYR A 638 -3.77 25.43 -12.68
C TYR A 638 -5.29 25.21 -12.56
N CYS A 639 -5.69 25.07 -11.29
CA CYS A 639 -7.03 25.27 -10.71
C CYS A 639 -8.02 24.09 -10.89
N ARG A 640 -8.76 23.70 -9.87
CA ARG A 640 -9.42 24.50 -8.83
C ARG A 640 -9.70 23.66 -7.60
#